data_AF-A0A4E9DXC2-F1
#
_entry.id   AF-A0A4E9DXC2-F1
#
_cell.length_a   1.000
_cell.length_b   1.000
_cell.length_c   1.000
_cell.angle_alpha   90.00
_cell.angle_beta   90.00
_cell.angle_gamma   90.00
#
_symmetry.space_group_name_H-M   'P 1'
#
loop_
_entity.id
_entity.type
_entity.pdbx_description
1 polymer ?
#
loop_
_entity_poly.entity_id
_entity_poly.type
_entity_poly.pdbx_seq_one_letter_code
_entity_poly.pdbx_strand_id
1 'polypeptide(L)'
;MTQKVAETHVLRPVAISTGRAKHACFNHIMRETIQSYIVRISPPGSDKASPPVKGRDKGKAPRKRVGLTQVYPEPGSKRNHQKLKNDIIALHGLDATSPETWIGWKVDGDPNSGDVNWLEDKHMLPRFMPDSRILTYQWNANYDAYASSDRFSGHATSLLQDLHADRFSECRSNCPIIFIVSCFGGLLLAQALVIASHPTEPGHRQHSSILRHTIGAAFLGTPFRGSWAAGSVIAKVRYETAQESESSKQTNQNLIELLKQSTPDRPSPLDDLVGQFSNLLHNDDYKFPFICVYETIHTNMSAYDKKLGPIFEKTGLDKNGHGNVGVSKNLATIDGANSFGFEVRHKMLHKFNGPDDPSFKKLGVWIVETANRAGSTLGCKGHDRAVVNLYRNRSDSSLETDTEPSDLLDSRIRSNPRKPEGREKLYEKLHFHDLEKRYTNIEPPHRTTCRWLFTNKEYEAWLDKEKLEDNHGVLWLKGNPGTGKSTLMKFAVSELSKANPKDIHISFFFHARSKEDLALPSLQSLLEHAISELGSHKLWVFVDALDEGNEKEVGKMITFFGGLGKEAKDANVDMRVLFSSRHYPQITISHKVEIILESEKEHRLDIKRYVQSELYIKDGMTAQGIQDEVINRASGFFLWVVLVVEILNETAAKGMNQKEKLKELPDHLSTLFEGILTRDRENMKGTLLCIQWVLFSRKPLTREELYYAILHGANEKETRSWAADYVTIEIMDAFILTCSKGLVQFSGETAQFIHETVRDFLIHDNGMQLIASDATKSIKGAAHDTLKSCCLNCISSTLKIIWGSGRPVRFDNLDRLRGIYDSIVESGRKNYSNSKPLYKTPFLHYALFHLLHHANAAEAGGVSQVSFIQAFQLRSWVYLRKVFLELGTFNSLRSTFLYTLAEEGLGSLIMAMLHADPGKTPHLLVEELLRHEDVELNFRDAEKGRTPMWCAAEEGHEAIVKLLLERQGVDVESKDTQYGQTPLCVAARFGHREVVRLMLASNRVVLGSQDLQGQTAWTWAIIRQDDAMMEMLGNI
;
A
#
# COMPACT_ATOMS: atom_id res chain seq x y z
N MET A 1 33.51 40.57 2.40
CA MET A 1 32.48 40.61 1.33
C MET A 1 31.89 39.21 1.19
N THR A 2 30.99 38.76 2.06
CA THR A 2 29.51 38.91 1.98
C THR A 2 28.91 38.41 0.66
N GLN A 3 28.52 37.14 0.56
CA GLN A 3 27.16 36.61 0.83
C GLN A 3 27.07 35.14 0.36
N LYS A 4 26.87 34.23 1.32
CA LYS A 4 26.54 32.80 1.14
C LYS A 4 25.34 32.54 2.04
N VAL A 5 24.12 32.44 1.51
CA VAL A 5 22.92 31.95 2.23
C VAL A 5 21.91 31.37 1.24
N ALA A 6 21.29 30.26 1.66
CA ALA A 6 20.01 29.65 1.22
C ALA A 6 20.09 28.43 0.27
N GLU A 7 20.56 27.30 0.80
CA GLU A 7 20.14 25.96 0.38
C GLU A 7 18.82 25.60 1.10
N THR A 8 17.75 25.36 0.34
CA THR A 8 16.46 24.85 0.84
C THR A 8 16.31 23.38 0.46
N HIS A 9 16.56 22.49 1.42
CA HIS A 9 16.20 21.08 1.36
C HIS A 9 14.69 20.93 1.57
N VAL A 10 13.98 20.38 0.57
CA VAL A 10 12.54 20.06 0.66
C VAL A 10 12.36 18.54 0.70
N LEU A 11 11.75 18.08 1.79
CA LEU A 11 11.49 16.69 2.19
C LEU A 11 10.46 15.97 1.29
N ARG A 12 10.70 14.68 1.06
CA ARG A 12 9.81 13.71 0.41
C ARG A 12 8.63 13.29 1.31
N PRO A 13 7.46 12.93 0.75
CA PRO A 13 6.39 12.28 1.50
C PRO A 13 6.39 10.74 1.30
N VAL A 14 6.68 9.97 2.34
CA VAL A 14 6.50 8.50 2.41
C VAL A 14 5.48 8.18 3.50
N ALA A 15 4.41 7.45 3.18
CA ALA A 15 3.42 7.00 4.16
C ALA A 15 3.71 5.56 4.63
N ILE A 16 4.50 5.47 5.70
CA ILE A 16 4.31 4.61 6.88
C ILE A 16 4.30 3.09 6.65
N SER A 17 5.51 2.54 6.60
CA SER A 17 5.86 1.35 7.39
C SER A 17 5.70 1.69 8.87
N THR A 18 4.81 1.03 9.60
CA THR A 18 4.43 1.38 10.99
C THR A 18 5.55 1.17 12.03
N GLY A 19 6.71 0.63 11.64
CA GLY A 19 7.94 0.60 12.44
C GLY A 19 9.02 1.58 11.94
N ARG A 20 9.54 1.38 10.73
CA ARG A 20 10.71 2.15 10.23
C ARG A 20 10.47 3.65 10.02
N ALA A 21 9.25 4.09 9.76
CA ALA A 21 8.94 5.51 9.56
C ALA A 21 8.87 6.30 10.89
N LYS A 22 8.43 5.63 11.97
CA LYS A 22 8.44 6.20 13.33
C LYS A 22 9.86 6.56 13.79
N HIS A 23 10.84 5.77 13.36
CA HIS A 23 12.24 5.88 13.79
C HIS A 23 13.09 6.82 12.91
N ALA A 24 12.77 6.95 11.62
CA ALA A 24 13.40 7.95 10.75
C ALA A 24 13.01 9.39 11.13
N CYS A 25 11.76 9.60 11.55
CA CYS A 25 11.30 10.89 12.07
C CYS A 25 12.00 11.26 13.39
N PHE A 26 12.26 10.29 14.28
CA PHE A 26 12.98 10.52 15.53
C PHE A 26 14.38 11.11 15.30
N ASN A 27 15.16 10.58 14.36
CA ASN A 27 16.49 11.12 14.02
C ASN A 27 16.43 12.50 13.32
N HIS A 28 15.42 12.75 12.49
CA HIS A 28 15.24 14.06 11.84
C HIS A 28 14.77 15.14 12.85
N ILE A 29 13.84 14.78 13.74
CA ILE A 29 13.37 15.61 14.85
C ILE A 29 14.52 15.90 15.82
N MET A 30 15.35 14.91 16.17
CA MET A 30 16.55 15.12 16.98
C MET A 30 17.54 16.09 16.31
N ARG A 31 17.79 15.95 15.00
CA ARG A 31 18.77 16.76 14.26
C ARG A 31 18.35 18.23 14.08
N GLU A 32 17.06 18.48 13.81
CA GLU A 32 16.50 19.84 13.64
C GLU A 32 16.28 20.56 14.98
N THR A 33 15.84 19.83 16.02
CA THR A 33 15.61 20.38 17.37
C THR A 33 16.93 20.74 18.08
N ILE A 34 18.02 20.04 17.76
CA ILE A 34 19.38 20.35 18.27
C ILE A 34 20.00 21.54 17.52
N GLN A 35 19.79 21.66 16.20
CA GLN A 35 20.31 22.81 15.43
C GLN A 35 19.68 24.17 15.82
N SER A 36 18.43 24.19 16.30
CA SER A 36 17.75 25.46 16.65
C SER A 36 18.22 26.08 17.98
N TYR A 37 19.10 25.43 18.75
CA TYR A 37 19.50 25.87 20.09
C TYR A 37 20.80 26.72 20.13
N ILE A 38 21.34 27.12 18.97
CA ILE A 38 22.61 27.86 18.85
C ILE A 38 22.59 29.31 19.35
N VAL A 39 21.46 29.86 19.82
CA VAL A 39 21.44 31.30 20.18
C VAL A 39 21.56 31.60 21.67
N ARG A 40 21.24 30.72 22.64
CA ARG A 40 21.37 31.10 24.07
C ARG A 40 21.59 29.94 25.04
N ILE A 41 22.82 29.79 25.57
CA ILE A 41 23.05 29.14 26.87
C ILE A 41 24.12 29.88 27.68
N SER A 42 23.79 30.21 28.94
CA SER A 42 24.63 29.97 30.13
C SER A 42 23.76 29.95 31.42
N PRO A 43 24.15 29.22 32.49
CA PRO A 43 23.28 28.65 33.56
C PRO A 43 23.44 29.43 34.92
N PRO A 44 23.01 29.02 36.16
CA PRO A 44 22.63 27.67 36.69
C PRO A 44 21.50 27.59 37.78
N GLY A 45 21.21 26.37 38.30
CA GLY A 45 20.55 26.16 39.61
C GLY A 45 19.95 24.76 39.89
N SER A 46 20.44 24.09 40.94
CA SER A 46 20.22 22.72 41.46
C SER A 46 18.92 22.44 42.25
N ASP A 47 18.46 21.17 42.34
CA ASP A 47 18.47 20.26 43.53
C ASP A 47 17.30 19.22 43.68
N LYS A 48 17.69 17.95 43.93
CA LYS A 48 17.18 16.92 44.89
C LYS A 48 15.87 16.07 44.75
N ALA A 49 16.13 14.74 44.70
CA ALA A 49 15.68 13.62 45.58
C ALA A 49 14.33 12.84 45.42
N SER A 50 14.44 11.51 45.55
CA SER A 50 13.49 10.36 45.39
C SER A 50 12.75 9.97 46.73
N PRO A 51 12.11 8.78 46.98
CA PRO A 51 11.55 7.64 46.19
C PRO A 51 10.14 7.14 46.74
N PRO A 52 9.81 5.82 46.97
CA PRO A 52 9.09 4.86 46.09
C PRO A 52 7.82 4.19 46.71
N VAL A 53 6.99 3.46 45.94
CA VAL A 53 6.06 2.43 46.51
C VAL A 53 5.84 1.22 45.58
N LYS A 54 6.00 0.01 46.14
CA LYS A 54 5.66 -1.31 45.59
C LYS A 54 4.17 -1.63 45.73
N GLY A 55 3.59 -2.36 44.78
CA GLY A 55 2.31 -3.05 44.93
C GLY A 55 2.17 -4.22 43.96
N ARG A 56 2.05 -5.44 44.49
CA ARG A 56 1.78 -6.69 43.77
C ARG A 56 0.35 -6.67 43.23
N ASP A 57 0.13 -7.18 42.02
CA ASP A 57 -1.22 -7.53 41.56
C ASP A 57 -1.27 -8.95 41.00
N LYS A 58 -2.29 -9.70 41.41
CA LYS A 58 -2.51 -11.12 41.14
C LYS A 58 -3.33 -11.29 39.86
N GLY A 59 -2.86 -12.19 38.98
CA GLY A 59 -3.68 -13.05 38.11
C GLY A 59 -4.62 -12.38 37.10
N LYS A 60 -4.11 -12.09 35.90
CA LYS A 60 -4.92 -12.07 34.66
C LYS A 60 -4.42 -13.18 33.74
N ALA A 61 -5.34 -13.97 33.20
CA ALA A 61 -5.02 -14.99 32.20
C ALA A 61 -4.27 -14.36 31.01
N PRO A 62 -3.23 -15.01 30.47
CA PRO A 62 -2.38 -14.43 29.44
C PRO A 62 -3.18 -14.18 28.15
N ARG A 63 -2.94 -13.05 27.49
CA ARG A 63 -3.44 -12.79 26.14
C ARG A 63 -2.90 -13.88 25.20
N LYS A 64 -3.78 -14.64 24.57
CA LYS A 64 -3.44 -15.72 23.62
C LYS A 64 -2.69 -15.14 22.41
N ARG A 65 -1.53 -15.72 22.06
CA ARG A 65 -0.73 -15.34 20.89
C ARG A 65 -1.44 -15.77 19.60
N VAL A 66 -1.61 -14.85 18.66
CA VAL A 66 -2.09 -15.07 17.28
C VAL A 66 -0.86 -15.20 16.37
N GLY A 67 -0.93 -16.01 15.31
CA GLY A 67 0.13 -16.18 14.31
C GLY A 67 0.61 -17.63 14.14
N LEU A 68 1.73 -17.80 13.42
CA LEU A 68 2.36 -19.10 13.17
C LEU A 68 3.12 -19.62 14.38
N THR A 69 2.97 -20.91 14.66
CA THR A 69 3.74 -21.62 15.67
C THR A 69 4.28 -22.92 15.09
N GLN A 70 5.60 -23.07 15.08
CA GLN A 70 6.25 -24.33 14.70
C GLN A 70 6.06 -25.37 15.80
N VAL A 71 5.53 -26.53 15.45
CA VAL A 71 5.35 -27.67 16.35
C VAL A 71 6.32 -28.80 16.06
N TYR A 72 6.83 -28.89 14.82
CA TYR A 72 7.86 -29.85 14.45
C TYR A 72 8.81 -29.30 13.37
N PRO A 73 10.13 -29.56 13.45
CA PRO A 73 10.87 -30.05 14.62
C PRO A 73 10.69 -29.13 15.83
N GLU A 74 11.01 -29.59 17.04
CA GLU A 74 10.91 -28.77 18.26
C GLU A 74 11.59 -27.40 18.06
N PRO A 75 10.95 -26.28 18.43
CA PRO A 75 11.52 -24.94 18.28
C PRO A 75 12.92 -24.84 18.91
N GLY A 76 13.91 -24.36 18.15
CA GLY A 76 15.31 -24.27 18.60
C GLY A 76 16.16 -25.54 18.40
N SER A 77 15.59 -26.60 17.83
CA SER A 77 16.32 -27.80 17.40
C SER A 77 17.41 -27.45 16.36
N LYS A 78 18.65 -27.89 16.58
CA LYS A 78 19.81 -27.73 15.65
C LYS A 78 19.66 -28.50 14.33
N ARG A 79 18.46 -28.94 13.95
CA ARG A 79 18.23 -29.48 12.60
C ARG A 79 18.48 -28.36 11.59
N ASN A 80 19.41 -28.61 10.67
CA ASN A 80 19.76 -27.65 9.64
C ASN A 80 18.52 -27.38 8.77
N HIS A 81 17.93 -26.18 8.85
CA HIS A 81 16.63 -25.85 8.24
C HIS A 81 16.67 -26.00 6.70
N GLN A 82 17.87 -25.98 6.11
CA GLN A 82 18.14 -26.27 4.70
C GLN A 82 17.88 -27.74 4.30
N LYS A 83 17.76 -28.68 5.25
CA LYS A 83 17.48 -30.10 4.96
C LYS A 83 15.99 -30.45 4.93
N LEU A 84 15.11 -29.59 5.43
CA LEU A 84 13.67 -29.85 5.48
C LEU A 84 13.03 -29.58 4.11
N LYS A 85 12.29 -30.55 3.58
CA LYS A 85 11.80 -30.59 2.19
C LYS A 85 10.50 -29.85 1.96
N ASN A 86 9.58 -29.82 2.92
CA ASN A 86 8.27 -29.15 2.75
C ASN A 86 7.78 -28.56 4.08
N ASP A 87 6.87 -27.60 3.98
CA ASP A 87 6.16 -27.00 5.11
C ASP A 87 4.72 -27.53 5.12
N ILE A 88 4.28 -28.06 6.27
CA ILE A 88 2.91 -28.49 6.53
C ILE A 88 2.28 -27.46 7.46
N ILE A 89 1.17 -26.84 7.04
CA ILE A 89 0.52 -25.76 7.80
C ILE A 89 -0.89 -26.20 8.18
N ALA A 90 -1.16 -26.25 9.49
CA ALA A 90 -2.42 -26.66 10.05
C ALA A 90 -3.26 -25.46 10.53
N LEU A 91 -4.50 -25.33 10.04
CA LEU A 91 -5.44 -24.24 10.38
C LEU A 91 -6.69 -24.78 11.09
N HIS A 92 -7.03 -24.19 12.23
CA HIS A 92 -8.22 -24.56 12.99
C HIS A 92 -9.49 -23.81 12.53
N GLY A 93 -10.66 -24.31 12.93
CA GLY A 93 -11.97 -23.70 12.65
C GLY A 93 -12.41 -22.61 13.65
N LEU A 94 -13.65 -22.14 13.50
CA LEU A 94 -14.28 -21.19 14.44
C LEU A 94 -14.39 -21.76 15.86
N ASP A 95 -14.20 -20.91 16.87
CA ASP A 95 -14.29 -21.27 18.29
C ASP A 95 -13.41 -22.47 18.67
N ALA A 96 -12.27 -22.57 17.99
CA ALA A 96 -11.22 -23.54 18.23
C ALA A 96 -9.87 -22.83 18.39
N THR A 97 -8.91 -23.50 19.01
CA THR A 97 -7.54 -23.00 19.21
C THR A 97 -6.53 -24.12 18.95
N SER A 98 -5.31 -23.74 18.58
CA SER A 98 -4.15 -24.62 18.57
C SER A 98 -3.43 -24.49 19.92
N PRO A 99 -2.99 -25.61 20.54
CA PRO A 99 -2.96 -26.97 19.99
C PRO A 99 -4.24 -27.79 20.21
N GLU A 100 -5.24 -27.31 20.96
CA GLU A 100 -6.37 -28.13 21.45
C GLU A 100 -7.24 -28.76 20.34
N THR A 101 -7.26 -28.13 19.17
CA THR A 101 -7.88 -28.66 17.96
C THR A 101 -7.28 -30.02 17.62
N TRP A 102 -5.96 -30.14 17.64
CA TRP A 102 -5.22 -31.29 17.13
C TRP A 102 -4.99 -32.39 18.18
N ILE A 103 -5.51 -32.20 19.40
CA ILE A 103 -5.35 -33.15 20.51
C ILE A 103 -6.59 -34.04 20.64
N GLY A 104 -6.40 -35.35 20.49
CA GLY A 104 -7.40 -36.38 20.78
C GLY A 104 -7.06 -37.16 22.07
N TRP A 105 -8.00 -37.96 22.55
CA TRP A 105 -7.73 -38.94 23.61
C TRP A 105 -7.27 -40.26 23.00
N LYS A 106 -6.44 -41.05 23.70
CA LYS A 106 -6.02 -42.38 23.21
C LYS A 106 -7.19 -43.34 23.02
N VAL A 107 -8.26 -43.17 23.79
CA VAL A 107 -9.53 -43.90 23.66
C VAL A 107 -10.66 -42.88 23.53
N ASP A 108 -11.45 -42.96 22.46
CA ASP A 108 -12.56 -42.02 22.25
C ASP A 108 -13.56 -42.10 23.40
N GLY A 109 -13.97 -40.92 23.91
CA GLY A 109 -14.86 -40.81 25.06
C GLY A 109 -14.21 -40.97 26.44
N ASP A 110 -12.94 -41.37 26.56
CA ASP A 110 -12.24 -41.51 27.85
C ASP A 110 -11.16 -40.44 28.06
N PRO A 111 -11.44 -39.38 28.86
CA PRO A 111 -10.45 -38.33 29.15
C PRO A 111 -9.25 -38.82 29.98
N ASN A 112 -9.33 -39.99 30.63
CA ASN A 112 -8.23 -40.53 31.42
C ASN A 112 -7.27 -41.41 30.61
N SER A 113 -7.60 -41.68 29.34
CA SER A 113 -6.76 -42.50 28.46
C SER A 113 -5.45 -41.81 28.03
N GLY A 114 -5.35 -40.50 28.28
CA GLY A 114 -4.20 -39.66 27.92
C GLY A 114 -4.37 -39.01 26.54
N ASP A 115 -3.60 -37.95 26.31
CA ASP A 115 -3.70 -37.12 25.12
C ASP A 115 -2.77 -37.59 23.98
N VAL A 116 -3.19 -37.31 22.74
CA VAL A 116 -2.44 -37.56 21.51
C VAL A 116 -2.47 -36.28 20.66
N ASN A 117 -1.32 -35.62 20.49
CA ASN A 117 -1.14 -34.49 19.58
C ASN A 117 -0.50 -34.99 18.29
N TRP A 118 -1.32 -35.31 17.29
CA TRP A 118 -0.82 -36.01 16.11
C TRP A 118 0.10 -35.18 15.20
N LEU A 119 0.15 -33.85 15.37
CA LEU A 119 1.06 -32.95 14.65
C LEU A 119 2.44 -32.82 15.33
N GLU A 120 2.53 -33.08 16.64
CA GLU A 120 3.75 -32.87 17.45
C GLU A 120 4.37 -34.19 17.95
N ASP A 121 3.54 -35.18 18.29
CA ASP A 121 3.99 -36.44 18.87
C ASP A 121 4.91 -37.21 17.91
N LYS A 122 6.10 -37.59 18.40
CA LYS A 122 7.17 -38.24 17.62
C LYS A 122 6.74 -39.52 16.89
N HIS A 123 5.69 -40.18 17.37
CA HIS A 123 5.17 -41.44 16.79
C HIS A 123 4.00 -41.24 15.81
N MET A 124 3.52 -40.00 15.63
CA MET A 124 2.40 -39.64 14.75
C MET A 124 2.93 -39.04 13.45
N LEU A 125 2.39 -37.90 12.95
CA LEU A 125 2.80 -37.31 11.67
C LEU A 125 4.32 -37.08 11.56
N PRO A 126 5.03 -36.59 12.59
CA PRO A 126 6.49 -36.51 12.60
C PRO A 126 7.24 -37.80 12.21
N ARG A 127 6.68 -38.98 12.50
CA ARG A 127 7.28 -40.27 12.14
C ARG A 127 7.22 -40.54 10.64
N PHE A 128 6.12 -40.16 10.00
CA PHE A 128 5.88 -40.38 8.57
C PHE A 128 6.46 -39.25 7.71
N MET A 129 6.63 -38.06 8.31
CA MET A 129 7.12 -36.85 7.66
C MET A 129 8.35 -36.26 8.40
N PRO A 130 9.44 -37.02 8.57
CA PRO A 130 10.59 -36.58 9.36
C PRO A 130 11.37 -35.42 8.74
N ASP A 131 11.26 -35.24 7.41
CA ASP A 131 11.92 -34.19 6.63
C ASP A 131 11.03 -32.93 6.48
N SER A 132 9.92 -32.83 7.20
CA SER A 132 8.96 -31.73 7.08
C SER A 132 9.04 -30.76 8.25
N ARG A 133 8.73 -29.50 8.00
CA ARG A 133 8.42 -28.50 9.04
C ARG A 133 6.91 -28.47 9.23
N ILE A 134 6.42 -28.66 10.44
CA ILE A 134 4.98 -28.62 10.76
C ILE A 134 4.70 -27.37 11.58
N LEU A 135 3.75 -26.57 11.10
CA LEU A 135 3.33 -25.29 11.65
C LEU A 135 1.84 -25.36 11.94
N THR A 136 1.41 -24.71 13.03
CA THR A 136 0.00 -24.43 13.28
C THR A 136 -0.23 -22.92 13.19
N TYR A 137 -1.36 -22.51 12.64
CA TYR A 137 -1.74 -21.11 12.55
C TYR A 137 -2.89 -20.80 13.50
N GLN A 138 -2.63 -19.95 14.48
CA GLN A 138 -3.64 -19.45 15.41
C GLN A 138 -4.19 -18.14 14.87
N TRP A 139 -5.47 -18.12 14.50
CA TRP A 139 -6.19 -16.89 14.14
C TRP A 139 -7.28 -16.59 15.18
N ASN A 140 -7.76 -15.34 15.22
CA ASN A 140 -8.88 -15.00 16.11
C ASN A 140 -10.19 -15.51 15.50
N ALA A 141 -10.45 -16.80 15.70
CA ALA A 141 -11.63 -17.50 15.20
C ALA A 141 -12.82 -17.43 16.17
N ASN A 142 -12.77 -16.56 17.18
CA ASN A 142 -13.86 -16.39 18.14
C ASN A 142 -15.00 -15.61 17.48
N TYR A 143 -16.24 -15.96 17.83
CA TYR A 143 -17.46 -15.21 17.44
C TYR A 143 -18.22 -14.68 18.67
N ASP A 144 -17.57 -14.73 19.84
CA ASP A 144 -18.07 -14.23 21.13
C ASP A 144 -17.53 -12.80 21.43
N ALA A 145 -17.56 -12.40 22.70
CA ALA A 145 -17.10 -11.09 23.16
C ALA A 145 -15.59 -10.82 22.93
N TYR A 146 -14.82 -11.83 22.53
CA TYR A 146 -13.39 -11.76 22.19
C TYR A 146 -13.14 -11.92 20.68
N ALA A 147 -14.19 -11.97 19.86
CA ALA A 147 -14.10 -11.96 18.40
C ALA A 147 -13.29 -10.75 17.89
N SER A 148 -12.43 -10.97 16.89
CA SER A 148 -11.75 -9.86 16.20
C SER A 148 -12.80 -8.96 15.56
N SER A 149 -12.54 -7.66 15.41
CA SER A 149 -13.35 -6.75 14.59
C SER A 149 -13.09 -6.90 13.09
N ASP A 150 -12.03 -7.62 12.72
CA ASP A 150 -11.63 -7.81 11.31
C ASP A 150 -12.70 -8.55 10.50
N ARG A 151 -12.74 -8.24 9.21
CA ARG A 151 -13.52 -9.02 8.23
C ARG A 151 -12.80 -10.32 7.91
N PHE A 152 -13.53 -11.30 7.38
CA PHE A 152 -12.98 -12.59 6.97
C PHE A 152 -11.81 -12.46 5.98
N SER A 153 -11.88 -11.52 5.04
CA SER A 153 -10.77 -11.20 4.13
C SER A 153 -9.54 -10.61 4.84
N GLY A 154 -9.73 -9.86 5.92
CA GLY A 154 -8.63 -9.35 6.75
C GLY A 154 -7.85 -10.49 7.40
N HIS A 155 -8.54 -11.48 7.97
CA HIS A 155 -7.89 -12.69 8.50
C HIS A 155 -7.15 -13.49 7.41
N ALA A 156 -7.69 -13.55 6.20
CA ALA A 156 -7.06 -14.23 5.08
C ALA A 156 -5.78 -13.52 4.63
N THR A 157 -5.78 -12.18 4.59
CA THR A 157 -4.59 -11.37 4.30
C THR A 157 -3.53 -11.52 5.39
N SER A 158 -3.90 -11.52 6.67
CA SER A 158 -2.96 -11.75 7.77
C SER A 158 -2.30 -13.13 7.68
N LEU A 159 -3.06 -14.18 7.33
CA LEU A 159 -2.50 -15.51 7.08
C LEU A 159 -1.42 -15.48 5.99
N LEU A 160 -1.68 -14.82 4.86
CA LEU A 160 -0.71 -14.70 3.76
C LEU A 160 0.54 -13.91 4.17
N GLN A 161 0.36 -12.83 4.92
CA GLN A 161 1.45 -11.98 5.41
C GLN A 161 2.33 -12.73 6.40
N ASP A 162 1.73 -13.42 7.37
CA ASP A 162 2.46 -14.20 8.38
C ASP A 162 3.25 -15.34 7.71
N LEU A 163 2.62 -16.05 6.76
CA LEU A 163 3.29 -17.10 5.98
C LEU A 163 4.44 -16.57 5.14
N HIS A 164 4.26 -15.42 4.49
CA HIS A 164 5.33 -14.81 3.71
C HIS A 164 6.50 -14.37 4.59
N ALA A 165 6.21 -13.69 5.70
CA ALA A 165 7.22 -13.18 6.63
C ALA A 165 8.05 -14.33 7.23
N ASP A 166 7.41 -15.37 7.75
CA ASP A 166 8.09 -16.55 8.34
C ASP A 166 8.93 -17.28 7.28
N ARG A 167 8.38 -17.53 6.09
CA ARG A 167 9.12 -18.22 5.03
C ARG A 167 10.27 -17.40 4.47
N PHE A 168 10.13 -16.07 4.45
CA PHE A 168 11.22 -15.18 4.05
C PHE A 168 12.34 -15.16 5.10
N SER A 169 12.00 -15.02 6.39
CA SER A 169 13.00 -15.02 7.47
C SER A 169 13.76 -16.34 7.58
N GLU A 170 13.07 -17.46 7.35
CA GLU A 170 13.65 -18.80 7.39
C GLU A 170 14.36 -19.19 6.07
N CYS A 171 14.39 -18.31 5.06
CA CYS A 171 14.94 -18.58 3.73
C CYS A 171 14.28 -19.80 3.03
N ARG A 172 12.98 -20.00 3.23
CA ARG A 172 12.17 -21.12 2.72
C ARG A 172 11.14 -20.70 1.67
N SER A 173 11.29 -19.54 1.03
CA SER A 173 10.31 -19.00 0.07
C SER A 173 9.93 -19.96 -1.06
N ASN A 174 10.85 -20.84 -1.49
CA ASN A 174 10.63 -21.82 -2.57
C ASN A 174 10.20 -23.22 -2.08
N CYS A 175 10.03 -23.41 -0.78
CA CYS A 175 9.74 -24.72 -0.21
C CYS A 175 8.26 -25.12 -0.42
N PRO A 176 7.93 -26.32 -0.91
CA PRO A 176 6.53 -26.72 -1.11
C PRO A 176 5.69 -26.64 0.16
N ILE A 177 4.41 -26.28 -0.01
CA ILE A 177 3.44 -26.09 1.08
C ILE A 177 2.31 -27.11 0.97
N ILE A 178 2.01 -27.81 2.06
CA ILE A 178 0.83 -28.65 2.23
C ILE A 178 -0.05 -28.04 3.33
N PHE A 179 -1.32 -27.79 3.03
CA PHE A 179 -2.27 -27.31 4.02
C PHE A 179 -3.11 -28.44 4.61
N ILE A 180 -3.34 -28.38 5.93
CA ILE A 180 -4.28 -29.23 6.66
C ILE A 180 -5.26 -28.31 7.36
N VAL A 181 -6.51 -28.28 6.92
CA VAL A 181 -7.46 -27.26 7.38
C VAL A 181 -8.71 -27.89 7.95
N SER A 182 -9.08 -27.48 9.14
CA SER A 182 -10.25 -27.99 9.85
C SER A 182 -11.43 -27.04 9.74
N CYS A 183 -12.59 -27.58 9.42
CA CYS A 183 -13.88 -26.90 9.44
C CYS A 183 -13.80 -25.56 8.68
N PHE A 184 -14.10 -24.45 9.38
CA PHE A 184 -14.09 -23.09 8.84
C PHE A 184 -12.71 -22.58 8.42
N GLY A 185 -11.62 -23.14 8.97
CA GLY A 185 -10.26 -22.80 8.54
C GLY A 185 -10.04 -23.11 7.06
N GLY A 186 -10.81 -24.04 6.48
CA GLY A 186 -10.78 -24.30 5.04
C GLY A 186 -11.36 -23.17 4.19
N LEU A 187 -12.39 -22.48 4.67
CA LEU A 187 -12.91 -21.28 4.01
C LEU A 187 -11.91 -20.12 4.10
N LEU A 188 -11.18 -20.03 5.23
CA LEU A 188 -10.15 -19.00 5.42
C LEU A 188 -9.00 -19.20 4.43
N LEU A 189 -8.57 -20.46 4.25
CA LEU A 189 -7.58 -20.81 3.25
C LEU A 189 -8.08 -20.54 1.83
N ALA A 190 -9.33 -20.89 1.50
CA ALA A 190 -9.91 -20.61 0.19
C ALA A 190 -9.88 -19.10 -0.11
N GLN A 191 -10.30 -18.26 0.85
CA GLN A 191 -10.27 -16.80 0.73
C GLN A 191 -8.84 -16.29 0.53
N ALA A 192 -7.87 -16.83 1.28
CA ALA A 192 -6.46 -16.45 1.17
C ALA A 192 -5.89 -16.81 -0.21
N LEU A 193 -6.15 -18.02 -0.71
CA LEU A 193 -5.64 -18.44 -2.03
C LEU A 193 -6.30 -17.65 -3.17
N VAL A 194 -7.59 -17.33 -3.05
CA VAL A 194 -8.29 -16.44 -3.99
C VAL A 194 -7.65 -15.05 -3.99
N ILE A 195 -7.42 -14.42 -2.83
CA ILE A 195 -6.71 -13.13 -2.73
C ILE A 195 -5.31 -13.22 -3.37
N ALA A 196 -4.56 -14.29 -3.09
CA ALA A 196 -3.23 -14.50 -3.64
C ALA A 196 -3.20 -14.64 -5.17
N SER A 197 -4.33 -15.00 -5.81
CA SER A 197 -4.44 -15.12 -7.27
C SER A 197 -4.72 -13.81 -7.99
N HIS A 198 -5.21 -12.78 -7.28
CA HIS A 198 -5.63 -11.52 -7.91
C HIS A 198 -4.44 -10.58 -8.13
N PRO A 199 -4.08 -10.24 -9.39
CA PRO A 199 -2.90 -9.43 -9.70
C PRO A 199 -2.94 -8.00 -9.16
N THR A 200 -4.14 -7.49 -8.89
CA THR A 200 -4.42 -6.14 -8.42
C THR A 200 -4.41 -6.02 -6.89
N GLU A 201 -4.28 -7.13 -6.15
CA GLU A 201 -4.28 -7.09 -4.69
C GLU A 201 -2.96 -6.49 -4.14
N PRO A 202 -3.03 -5.59 -3.13
CA PRO A 202 -1.84 -5.10 -2.44
C PRO A 202 -1.01 -6.25 -1.90
N GLY A 203 0.26 -6.31 -2.31
CA GLY A 203 1.17 -7.40 -1.93
C GLY A 203 1.04 -8.68 -2.76
N HIS A 204 0.37 -8.63 -3.92
CA HIS A 204 0.22 -9.77 -4.83
C HIS A 204 1.53 -10.52 -5.10
N ARG A 205 2.66 -9.84 -5.30
CA ARG A 205 3.98 -10.50 -5.49
C ARG A 205 4.39 -11.39 -4.30
N GLN A 206 4.04 -10.99 -3.07
CA GLN A 206 4.34 -11.75 -1.86
C GLN A 206 3.33 -12.88 -1.65
N HIS A 207 2.04 -12.60 -1.86
CA HIS A 207 0.94 -13.53 -1.65
C HIS A 207 0.90 -14.65 -2.70
N SER A 208 1.13 -14.30 -3.98
CA SER A 208 1.16 -15.26 -5.10
C SER A 208 2.25 -16.32 -4.91
N SER A 209 3.35 -16.01 -4.21
CA SER A 209 4.38 -16.99 -3.87
C SER A 209 3.84 -18.12 -3.00
N ILE A 210 2.91 -17.86 -2.08
CA ILE A 210 2.28 -18.88 -1.24
C ILE A 210 1.42 -19.81 -2.13
N LEU A 211 0.61 -19.22 -3.02
CA LEU A 211 -0.23 -19.96 -3.96
C LEU A 211 0.59 -20.82 -4.95
N ARG A 212 1.64 -20.25 -5.54
CA ARG A 212 2.52 -20.93 -6.51
C ARG A 212 3.26 -22.12 -5.89
N HIS A 213 3.58 -22.08 -4.59
CA HIS A 213 4.27 -23.16 -3.88
C HIS A 213 3.34 -24.10 -3.10
N THR A 214 2.03 -23.85 -3.13
CA THR A 214 1.04 -24.80 -2.58
C THR A 214 0.95 -26.03 -3.46
N ILE A 215 1.30 -27.19 -2.90
CA ILE A 215 1.31 -28.48 -3.61
C ILE A 215 0.17 -29.41 -3.18
N GLY A 216 -0.56 -29.08 -2.11
CA GLY A 216 -1.81 -29.74 -1.78
C GLY A 216 -2.53 -29.17 -0.56
N ALA A 217 -3.81 -29.49 -0.43
CA ALA A 217 -4.62 -29.15 0.74
C ALA A 217 -5.57 -30.29 1.16
N ALA A 218 -5.66 -30.58 2.46
CA ALA A 218 -6.64 -31.49 3.04
C ALA A 218 -7.70 -30.69 3.81
N PHE A 219 -8.94 -30.70 3.32
CA PHE A 219 -10.08 -30.01 3.93
C PHE A 219 -10.87 -30.99 4.82
N LEU A 220 -10.75 -30.83 6.14
CA LEU A 220 -11.38 -31.70 7.14
C LEU A 220 -12.71 -31.08 7.61
N GLY A 221 -13.83 -31.49 7.00
CA GLY A 221 -15.17 -31.03 7.37
C GLY A 221 -15.45 -29.57 6.97
N THR A 222 -14.85 -29.07 5.88
CA THR A 222 -15.09 -27.71 5.38
C THR A 222 -16.42 -27.63 4.62
N PRO A 223 -17.34 -26.71 4.98
CA PRO A 223 -18.70 -26.69 4.43
C PRO A 223 -18.78 -25.86 3.14
N PHE A 224 -18.19 -26.35 2.04
CA PHE A 224 -18.11 -25.62 0.78
C PHE A 224 -19.46 -25.34 0.09
N ARG A 225 -20.47 -26.19 0.23
CA ARG A 225 -21.79 -25.99 -0.41
C ARG A 225 -22.88 -25.46 0.53
N GLY A 226 -22.48 -25.02 1.71
CA GLY A 226 -23.40 -24.52 2.72
C GLY A 226 -24.29 -25.62 3.32
N SER A 227 -24.24 -25.77 4.64
CA SER A 227 -25.23 -26.55 5.39
C SER A 227 -25.65 -25.74 6.61
N TRP A 228 -26.60 -24.82 6.40
CA TRP A 228 -26.84 -23.77 7.38
C TRP A 228 -28.29 -23.60 7.83
N ALA A 229 -28.97 -24.72 8.08
CA ALA A 229 -30.07 -24.70 9.04
C ALA A 229 -29.53 -24.87 10.47
N ALA A 230 -28.71 -25.90 10.75
CA ALA A 230 -28.28 -26.19 12.11
C ALA A 230 -27.07 -25.35 12.58
N GLY A 231 -25.98 -25.24 11.80
CA GLY A 231 -24.74 -24.58 12.27
C GLY A 231 -24.83 -23.06 12.48
N SER A 232 -25.80 -22.40 11.86
CA SER A 232 -25.96 -20.93 11.76
C SER A 232 -26.94 -20.56 12.82
N VAL A 233 -27.97 -21.37 13.01
CA VAL A 233 -28.79 -21.33 14.20
C VAL A 233 -27.93 -21.63 15.42
N ILE A 234 -27.01 -22.59 15.42
CA ILE A 234 -26.10 -22.81 16.57
C ILE A 234 -25.14 -21.63 16.77
N ALA A 235 -24.50 -21.12 15.70
CA ALA A 235 -23.62 -19.96 15.81
C ALA A 235 -24.37 -18.69 16.25
N LYS A 236 -25.58 -18.48 15.71
CA LYS A 236 -26.50 -17.38 16.05
C LYS A 236 -27.06 -17.54 17.46
N VAL A 237 -27.35 -18.75 17.91
CA VAL A 237 -27.81 -18.99 19.28
C VAL A 237 -26.68 -18.85 20.27
N ARG A 238 -25.47 -19.37 19.99
CA ARG A 238 -24.32 -19.08 20.86
C ARG A 238 -23.99 -17.59 20.90
N TYR A 239 -24.17 -16.90 19.79
CA TYR A 239 -24.11 -15.44 19.71
C TYR A 239 -25.20 -14.77 20.58
N GLU A 240 -26.46 -15.20 20.48
CA GLU A 240 -27.60 -14.68 21.27
C GLU A 240 -27.44 -14.99 22.76
N THR A 241 -27.05 -16.22 23.13
CA THR A 241 -26.76 -16.63 24.52
C THR A 241 -25.55 -15.87 25.10
N ALA A 242 -24.51 -15.60 24.31
CA ALA A 242 -23.38 -14.78 24.74
C ALA A 242 -23.78 -13.30 24.97
N GLN A 243 -24.81 -12.79 24.27
CA GLN A 243 -25.39 -11.48 24.57
C GLN A 243 -26.21 -11.46 25.87
N GLU A 244 -26.87 -12.57 26.22
CA GLU A 244 -27.70 -12.67 27.43
C GLU A 244 -26.88 -12.89 28.72
N SER A 245 -25.71 -13.52 28.63
CA SER A 245 -24.94 -13.96 29.82
C SER A 245 -23.96 -12.94 30.42
N GLU A 246 -23.60 -11.86 29.74
CA GLU A 246 -22.65 -10.86 30.29
C GLU A 246 -23.02 -9.42 29.90
N SER A 247 -23.04 -8.54 30.92
CA SER A 247 -23.15 -7.10 30.74
C SER A 247 -21.89 -6.53 30.06
N SER A 248 -22.09 -5.83 28.95
CA SER A 248 -21.10 -5.02 28.21
C SER A 248 -19.95 -5.77 27.51
N LYS A 249 -20.11 -6.10 26.22
CA LYS A 249 -19.04 -6.21 25.19
C LYS A 249 -19.69 -6.39 23.80
N GLN A 250 -19.17 -5.71 22.77
CA GLN A 250 -19.59 -5.86 21.38
C GLN A 250 -19.13 -7.22 20.82
N THR A 251 -20.05 -8.02 20.30
CA THR A 251 -19.77 -9.27 19.58
C THR A 251 -19.75 -9.01 18.08
N ASN A 252 -18.74 -9.52 17.34
CA ASN A 252 -18.61 -9.30 15.89
C ASN A 252 -19.40 -10.35 15.07
N GLN A 253 -20.35 -9.91 14.24
CA GLN A 253 -21.13 -10.78 13.34
C GLN A 253 -20.45 -11.07 11.99
N ASN A 254 -19.35 -10.39 11.65
CA ASN A 254 -18.73 -10.45 10.32
C ASN A 254 -18.26 -11.86 9.91
N LEU A 255 -17.86 -12.71 10.86
CA LEU A 255 -17.51 -14.11 10.58
C LEU A 255 -18.76 -14.96 10.24
N ILE A 256 -19.93 -14.61 10.79
CA ILE A 256 -21.21 -15.26 10.54
C ILE A 256 -21.86 -14.72 9.25
N GLU A 257 -21.52 -13.50 8.81
CA GLU A 257 -22.06 -12.92 7.57
C GLU A 257 -21.68 -13.68 6.29
N LEU A 258 -20.51 -14.31 6.26
CA LEU A 258 -20.10 -15.21 5.17
C LEU A 258 -21.08 -16.39 5.02
N LEU A 259 -21.92 -16.66 6.03
CA LEU A 259 -22.74 -17.86 6.20
C LEU A 259 -24.23 -17.61 5.95
N LYS A 260 -24.54 -16.45 5.36
CA LYS A 260 -25.89 -16.11 4.90
C LYS A 260 -26.30 -17.09 3.78
N GLN A 261 -27.53 -17.58 3.84
CA GLN A 261 -28.07 -18.45 2.79
C GLN A 261 -28.22 -17.68 1.48
N SER A 262 -28.00 -18.36 0.35
CA SER A 262 -28.31 -17.83 -0.97
C SER A 262 -29.81 -17.72 -1.19
N THR A 263 -30.20 -16.80 -2.07
CA THR A 263 -31.55 -16.74 -2.62
C THR A 263 -31.50 -17.14 -4.10
N PRO A 264 -32.61 -17.65 -4.68
CA PRO A 264 -32.65 -18.01 -6.10
C PRO A 264 -32.16 -16.89 -7.03
N ASP A 265 -32.36 -15.63 -6.63
CA ASP A 265 -31.99 -14.44 -7.41
C ASP A 265 -30.62 -13.83 -7.06
N ARG A 266 -29.93 -14.34 -6.03
CA ARG A 266 -28.63 -13.78 -5.58
C ARG A 266 -27.76 -14.82 -4.87
N PRO A 267 -26.55 -15.14 -5.40
CA PRO A 267 -25.60 -16.02 -4.72
C PRO A 267 -25.14 -15.42 -3.39
N SER A 268 -24.90 -16.27 -2.39
CA SER A 268 -24.38 -15.83 -1.09
C SER A 268 -22.89 -15.47 -1.17
N PRO A 269 -22.33 -14.73 -0.20
CA PRO A 269 -20.88 -14.52 -0.11
C PRO A 269 -20.06 -15.82 -0.10
N LEU A 270 -20.61 -16.91 0.44
CA LEU A 270 -19.99 -18.23 0.42
C LEU A 270 -19.97 -18.82 -0.98
N ASP A 271 -21.08 -18.74 -1.73
CA ASP A 271 -21.16 -19.26 -3.09
C ASP A 271 -20.20 -18.53 -4.03
N ASP A 272 -20.06 -17.21 -3.87
CA ASP A 272 -19.11 -16.39 -4.62
C ASP A 272 -17.66 -16.81 -4.32
N LEU A 273 -17.29 -16.93 -3.03
CA LEU A 273 -15.96 -17.39 -2.63
C LEU A 273 -15.65 -18.79 -3.18
N VAL A 274 -16.59 -19.72 -3.06
CA VAL A 274 -16.42 -21.11 -3.52
C VAL A 274 -16.33 -21.17 -5.04
N GLY A 275 -17.10 -20.34 -5.76
CA GLY A 275 -17.03 -20.19 -7.20
C GLY A 275 -15.66 -19.68 -7.66
N GLN A 276 -15.15 -18.61 -7.03
CA GLN A 276 -13.82 -18.07 -7.32
C GLN A 276 -12.70 -19.07 -6.99
N PHE A 277 -12.80 -19.77 -5.86
CA PHE A 277 -11.84 -20.80 -5.47
C PHE A 277 -11.85 -22.00 -6.43
N SER A 278 -13.04 -22.43 -6.88
CA SER A 278 -13.19 -23.47 -7.90
C SER A 278 -12.52 -23.05 -9.21
N ASN A 279 -12.79 -21.83 -9.70
CA ASN A 279 -12.16 -21.30 -10.92
C ASN A 279 -10.63 -21.25 -10.81
N LEU A 280 -10.11 -20.85 -9.64
CA LEU A 280 -8.68 -20.84 -9.36
C LEU A 280 -8.07 -22.25 -9.46
N LEU A 281 -8.75 -23.28 -8.96
CA LEU A 281 -8.28 -24.66 -9.02
C LEU A 281 -8.31 -25.27 -10.43
N HIS A 282 -9.07 -24.68 -11.36
CA HIS A 282 -9.06 -25.05 -12.79
C HIS A 282 -7.95 -24.34 -13.58
N ASN A 283 -7.29 -23.34 -13.01
CA ASN A 283 -6.18 -22.66 -13.65
C ASN A 283 -4.91 -23.52 -13.60
N ASP A 284 -4.33 -23.81 -14.76
CA ASP A 284 -3.14 -24.66 -14.90
C ASP A 284 -1.92 -24.14 -14.12
N ASP A 285 -1.81 -22.83 -13.90
CA ASP A 285 -0.70 -22.20 -13.17
C ASP A 285 -0.83 -22.37 -11.65
N TYR A 286 -2.03 -22.66 -11.15
CA TYR A 286 -2.33 -22.66 -9.71
C TYR A 286 -2.88 -23.98 -9.20
N LYS A 287 -3.32 -24.89 -10.07
CA LYS A 287 -3.93 -26.18 -9.70
C LYS A 287 -3.02 -27.04 -8.81
N PHE A 288 -3.59 -27.63 -7.77
CA PHE A 288 -2.90 -28.60 -6.90
C PHE A 288 -3.89 -29.67 -6.44
N PRO A 289 -3.43 -30.90 -6.11
CA PRO A 289 -4.29 -31.94 -5.57
C PRO A 289 -4.83 -31.56 -4.19
N PHE A 290 -6.13 -31.79 -3.96
CA PHE A 290 -6.74 -31.60 -2.66
C PHE A 290 -7.74 -32.72 -2.35
N ILE A 291 -8.03 -32.91 -1.06
CA ILE A 291 -9.05 -33.86 -0.58
C ILE A 291 -10.08 -33.16 0.29
N CYS A 292 -11.32 -33.63 0.20
CA CYS A 292 -12.43 -33.22 1.05
C CYS A 292 -12.83 -34.39 1.96
N VAL A 293 -12.63 -34.23 3.27
CA VAL A 293 -12.98 -35.24 4.27
C VAL A 293 -14.30 -34.87 4.94
N TYR A 294 -15.21 -35.84 5.06
CA TYR A 294 -16.53 -35.66 5.65
C TYR A 294 -16.82 -36.71 6.72
N GLU A 295 -17.66 -36.37 7.70
CA GLU A 295 -18.11 -37.31 8.72
C GLU A 295 -19.18 -38.29 8.19
N THR A 296 -19.17 -39.52 8.69
CA THR A 296 -20.25 -40.49 8.44
C THR A 296 -21.07 -40.80 9.69
N ILE A 297 -20.66 -40.35 10.88
CA ILE A 297 -21.44 -40.47 12.11
C ILE A 297 -22.09 -39.12 12.44
N HIS A 298 -23.42 -39.11 12.57
CA HIS A 298 -24.16 -37.93 12.97
C HIS A 298 -23.82 -37.48 14.40
N THR A 299 -23.70 -36.17 14.61
CA THR A 299 -23.46 -35.61 15.94
C THR A 299 -24.78 -35.57 16.72
N ASN A 300 -24.84 -36.27 17.87
CA ASN A 300 -25.99 -36.18 18.77
C ASN A 300 -25.96 -34.83 19.51
N MET A 301 -27.00 -34.01 19.32
CA MET A 301 -27.08 -32.66 19.86
C MET A 301 -28.02 -32.53 21.07
N SER A 302 -28.52 -33.65 21.63
CA SER A 302 -29.41 -33.67 22.80
C SER A 302 -28.85 -32.91 24.02
N ALA A 303 -27.53 -32.89 24.20
CA ALA A 303 -26.87 -32.16 25.28
C ALA A 303 -27.08 -30.64 25.21
N TYR A 304 -27.45 -30.10 24.04
CA TYR A 304 -27.72 -28.68 23.84
C TYR A 304 -29.19 -28.31 24.08
N ASP A 305 -30.12 -29.27 24.12
CA ASP A 305 -31.56 -29.01 24.37
C ASP A 305 -31.78 -28.21 25.67
N LYS A 306 -31.14 -28.65 26.76
CA LYS A 306 -31.15 -27.93 28.06
C LYS A 306 -30.53 -26.53 28.04
N LYS A 307 -29.61 -26.25 27.12
CA LYS A 307 -28.95 -24.94 26.98
C LYS A 307 -29.70 -23.99 26.04
N LEU A 308 -30.40 -24.53 25.04
CA LEU A 308 -31.01 -23.77 23.95
C LEU A 308 -32.50 -23.47 24.19
N GLY A 309 -33.17 -24.22 25.08
CA GLY A 309 -34.54 -23.94 25.50
C GLY A 309 -35.51 -23.86 24.31
N PRO A 310 -36.41 -22.85 24.24
CA PRO A 310 -37.41 -22.73 23.16
C PRO A 310 -36.80 -22.55 21.76
N ILE A 311 -35.52 -22.17 21.66
CA ILE A 311 -34.84 -21.97 20.37
C ILE A 311 -34.41 -23.32 19.78
N PHE A 312 -34.31 -24.38 20.59
CA PHE A 312 -34.00 -25.73 20.12
C PHE A 312 -35.03 -26.23 19.11
N GLU A 313 -36.33 -25.94 19.29
CA GLU A 313 -37.39 -26.33 18.36
C GLU A 313 -37.30 -25.63 16.99
N LYS A 314 -36.62 -24.48 16.90
CA LYS A 314 -36.38 -23.74 15.65
C LYS A 314 -35.18 -24.26 14.85
N THR A 315 -34.40 -25.20 15.39
CA THR A 315 -33.20 -25.77 14.74
C THR A 315 -33.51 -26.87 13.72
N GLY A 316 -34.75 -27.36 13.66
CA GLY A 316 -35.15 -28.49 12.81
C GLY A 316 -34.68 -29.86 13.31
N LEU A 317 -34.26 -29.96 14.58
CA LEU A 317 -33.89 -31.21 15.26
C LEU A 317 -35.10 -31.84 15.93
N ASP A 318 -35.14 -33.18 15.97
CA ASP A 318 -36.16 -33.89 16.74
C ASP A 318 -35.96 -33.72 18.26
N LYS A 319 -36.96 -34.14 19.05
CA LYS A 319 -36.95 -34.05 20.53
C LYS A 319 -35.82 -34.85 21.19
N ASN A 320 -35.12 -35.70 20.44
CA ASN A 320 -33.98 -36.48 20.91
C ASN A 320 -32.64 -35.87 20.43
N GLY A 321 -32.68 -34.70 19.78
CA GLY A 321 -31.51 -34.01 19.23
C GLY A 321 -30.95 -34.65 17.96
N HIS A 322 -31.74 -35.46 17.25
CA HIS A 322 -31.39 -36.02 15.95
C HIS A 322 -31.90 -35.13 14.81
N GLY A 323 -31.02 -34.91 13.84
CA GLY A 323 -31.31 -34.24 12.57
C GLY A 323 -30.08 -34.26 11.67
N ASN A 324 -30.16 -33.69 10.47
CA ASN A 324 -29.02 -33.56 9.56
C ASN A 324 -28.00 -32.52 10.08
N VAL A 325 -27.31 -32.85 11.19
CA VAL A 325 -26.27 -32.03 11.81
C VAL A 325 -24.91 -32.67 11.53
N GLY A 326 -24.42 -32.39 10.33
CA GLY A 326 -23.09 -32.77 9.88
C GLY A 326 -22.82 -32.30 8.45
N VAL A 327 -21.55 -32.11 8.13
CA VAL A 327 -21.06 -31.85 6.77
C VAL A 327 -21.07 -33.17 6.02
N SER A 328 -22.22 -33.53 5.44
CA SER A 328 -22.34 -34.72 4.58
C SER A 328 -21.43 -34.61 3.36
N LYS A 329 -21.19 -35.72 2.66
CA LYS A 329 -20.39 -35.77 1.43
C LYS A 329 -20.70 -34.60 0.48
N ASN A 330 -21.99 -34.40 0.16
CA ASN A 330 -22.42 -33.36 -0.78
C ASN A 330 -22.10 -31.93 -0.31
N LEU A 331 -21.93 -31.73 1.00
CA LEU A 331 -21.68 -30.42 1.62
C LEU A 331 -20.18 -30.16 1.78
N ALA A 332 -19.40 -31.21 1.97
CA ALA A 332 -17.94 -31.16 2.13
C ALA A 332 -17.19 -31.07 0.80
N THR A 333 -17.83 -31.39 -0.33
CA THR A 333 -17.17 -31.55 -1.62
C THR A 333 -17.40 -30.38 -2.57
N ILE A 334 -16.32 -29.95 -3.23
CA ILE A 334 -16.35 -29.13 -4.44
C ILE A 334 -16.26 -30.07 -5.66
N ASP A 335 -16.80 -29.66 -6.80
CA ASP A 335 -16.72 -30.46 -8.03
C ASP A 335 -15.25 -30.75 -8.39
N GLY A 336 -14.97 -32.00 -8.77
CA GLY A 336 -13.61 -32.46 -9.11
C GLY A 336 -12.72 -32.88 -7.93
N ALA A 337 -13.18 -32.75 -6.68
CA ALA A 337 -12.41 -33.13 -5.49
C ALA A 337 -12.49 -34.63 -5.16
N ASN A 338 -11.35 -35.24 -4.82
CA ASN A 338 -11.35 -36.54 -4.16
C ASN A 338 -11.94 -36.40 -2.75
N SER A 339 -12.81 -37.33 -2.35
CA SER A 339 -13.48 -37.26 -1.04
C SER A 339 -13.35 -38.52 -0.22
N PHE A 340 -13.12 -38.36 1.09
CA PHE A 340 -12.99 -39.46 2.05
C PHE A 340 -14.05 -39.33 3.15
N GLY A 341 -14.78 -40.43 3.40
CA GLY A 341 -15.64 -40.53 4.58
C GLY A 341 -14.86 -41.09 5.76
N PHE A 342 -14.85 -40.38 6.88
CA PHE A 342 -14.33 -40.86 8.16
C PHE A 342 -15.49 -41.27 9.07
N GLU A 343 -15.36 -42.46 9.65
CA GLU A 343 -16.35 -43.03 10.58
C GLU A 343 -16.22 -42.43 11.97
N VAL A 344 -16.45 -41.12 12.06
CA VAL A 344 -16.31 -40.31 13.26
C VAL A 344 -17.39 -39.23 13.29
N ARG A 345 -17.64 -38.65 14.47
CA ARG A 345 -18.48 -37.44 14.62
C ARG A 345 -17.70 -36.21 14.16
N HIS A 346 -18.38 -35.12 13.78
CA HIS A 346 -17.75 -33.91 13.23
C HIS A 346 -16.57 -33.37 14.07
N LYS A 347 -16.71 -33.33 15.40
CA LYS A 347 -15.66 -32.85 16.33
C LYS A 347 -14.38 -33.69 16.34
N MET A 348 -14.45 -34.91 15.79
CA MET A 348 -13.35 -35.87 15.77
C MET A 348 -12.68 -35.97 14.39
N LEU A 349 -13.13 -35.21 13.36
CA LEU A 349 -12.52 -35.26 12.02
C LEU A 349 -11.05 -34.86 11.96
N HIS A 350 -10.60 -34.09 12.95
CA HIS A 350 -9.25 -33.54 13.05
C HIS A 350 -8.49 -34.06 14.29
N LYS A 351 -9.05 -35.09 14.98
CA LYS A 351 -8.48 -35.71 16.19
C LYS A 351 -8.32 -37.21 15.93
N PHE A 352 -7.14 -37.74 16.25
CA PHE A 352 -6.83 -39.15 16.01
C PHE A 352 -6.34 -39.81 17.30
N ASN A 353 -6.78 -41.03 17.53
CA ASN A 353 -6.53 -41.75 18.79
C ASN A 353 -5.12 -42.37 18.86
N GLY A 354 -4.42 -42.45 17.73
CA GLY A 354 -3.07 -43.01 17.66
C GLY A 354 -2.64 -43.35 16.23
N PRO A 355 -1.43 -43.91 16.04
CA PRO A 355 -0.89 -44.18 14.70
C PRO A 355 -1.64 -45.29 13.96
N ASP A 356 -2.38 -46.11 14.70
CA ASP A 356 -3.18 -47.20 14.15
C ASP A 356 -4.61 -46.82 13.76
N ASP A 357 -5.02 -45.59 14.08
CA ASP A 357 -6.32 -45.04 13.72
C ASP A 357 -6.54 -45.13 12.18
N PRO A 358 -7.62 -45.78 11.70
CA PRO A 358 -7.87 -45.95 10.27
C PRO A 358 -7.99 -44.63 9.50
N SER A 359 -8.55 -43.60 10.14
CA SER A 359 -8.73 -42.27 9.55
C SER A 359 -7.39 -41.55 9.45
N PHE A 360 -6.55 -41.65 10.49
CA PHE A 360 -5.18 -41.14 10.46
C PHE A 360 -4.34 -41.81 9.39
N LYS A 361 -4.42 -43.15 9.25
CA LYS A 361 -3.71 -43.90 8.20
C LYS A 361 -4.09 -43.41 6.79
N LYS A 362 -5.38 -43.22 6.51
CA LYS A 362 -5.85 -42.69 5.22
C LYS A 362 -5.31 -41.28 4.95
N LEU A 363 -5.41 -40.38 5.93
CA LEU A 363 -4.91 -39.01 5.80
C LEU A 363 -3.38 -38.98 5.64
N GLY A 364 -2.66 -39.76 6.45
CA GLY A 364 -1.21 -39.86 6.44
C GLY A 364 -0.66 -40.35 5.10
N VAL A 365 -1.28 -41.37 4.49
CA VAL A 365 -0.92 -41.84 3.14
C VAL A 365 -1.05 -40.70 2.13
N TRP A 366 -2.17 -39.97 2.16
CA TRP A 366 -2.38 -38.86 1.24
C TRP A 366 -1.35 -37.74 1.41
N ILE A 367 -1.01 -37.37 2.65
CA ILE A 367 0.00 -36.34 2.95
C ILE A 367 1.37 -36.76 2.38
N VAL A 368 1.77 -38.02 2.62
CA VAL A 368 3.05 -38.56 2.14
C VAL A 368 3.10 -38.60 0.61
N GLU A 369 2.05 -39.08 -0.04
CA GLU A 369 1.97 -39.11 -1.51
C GLU A 369 2.01 -37.71 -2.13
N THR A 370 1.32 -36.75 -1.53
CA THR A 370 1.32 -35.34 -1.96
C THR A 370 2.72 -34.74 -1.86
N ALA A 371 3.40 -34.97 -0.74
CA ALA A 371 4.79 -34.52 -0.55
C ALA A 371 5.76 -35.17 -1.56
N ASN A 372 5.59 -36.46 -1.85
CA ASN A 372 6.43 -37.18 -2.83
C ASN A 372 6.21 -36.68 -4.26
N ARG A 373 5.01 -36.20 -4.59
CA ARG A 373 4.68 -35.63 -5.91
C ARG A 373 4.97 -34.13 -6.04
N ALA A 374 5.53 -33.50 -5.01
CA ALA A 374 5.81 -32.05 -4.96
C ALA A 374 6.51 -31.54 -6.23
N GLY A 375 7.59 -32.21 -6.66
CA GLY A 375 8.34 -31.83 -7.85
C GLY A 375 7.52 -31.91 -9.15
N SER A 376 6.62 -32.88 -9.27
CA SER A 376 5.71 -32.98 -10.42
C SER A 376 4.66 -31.87 -10.40
N THR A 377 4.05 -31.60 -9.23
CA THR A 377 3.04 -30.55 -9.09
C THR A 377 3.63 -29.17 -9.36
N LEU A 378 4.82 -28.88 -8.83
CA LEU A 378 5.52 -27.61 -9.10
C LEU A 378 6.00 -27.53 -10.56
N GLY A 379 6.47 -28.64 -11.14
CA GLY A 379 6.84 -28.69 -12.55
C GLY A 379 5.66 -28.37 -13.48
N CYS A 380 4.45 -28.85 -13.18
CA CYS A 380 3.24 -28.50 -13.93
C CYS A 380 2.84 -27.02 -13.83
N LYS A 381 3.26 -26.32 -12.76
CA LYS A 381 3.05 -24.88 -12.54
C LYS A 381 4.18 -24.00 -13.11
N GLY A 382 5.05 -24.54 -13.97
CA GLY A 382 6.14 -23.79 -14.60
C GLY A 382 7.37 -23.50 -13.72
N HIS A 383 7.57 -24.21 -12.59
CA HIS A 383 8.74 -24.02 -11.72
C HIS A 383 10.04 -24.64 -12.27
N ASP A 384 11.17 -24.01 -11.94
CA ASP A 384 12.52 -24.26 -12.49
C ASP A 384 13.05 -25.69 -12.27
N ARG A 385 13.94 -26.16 -13.17
CA ARG A 385 14.56 -27.50 -13.12
C ARG A 385 15.32 -27.76 -11.81
N ALA A 386 15.80 -26.72 -11.13
CA ALA A 386 16.51 -26.83 -9.85
C ALA A 386 15.61 -27.27 -8.67
N VAL A 387 14.35 -26.80 -8.61
CA VAL A 387 13.37 -27.22 -7.59
C VAL A 387 12.86 -28.63 -7.89
N VAL A 388 12.74 -28.99 -9.18
CA VAL A 388 12.42 -30.34 -9.64
C VAL A 388 13.56 -31.34 -9.34
N ASN A 389 14.82 -30.89 -9.38
CA ASN A 389 15.99 -31.72 -9.10
C ASN A 389 16.17 -32.05 -7.59
N LEU A 390 15.64 -31.25 -6.66
CA LEU A 390 15.59 -31.62 -5.22
C LEU A 390 14.76 -32.89 -4.95
N TYR A 391 13.85 -33.25 -5.88
CA TYR A 391 12.96 -34.41 -5.79
C TYR A 391 13.30 -35.54 -6.77
N ARG A 392 14.24 -35.34 -7.71
CA ARG A 392 14.80 -36.39 -8.56
C ARG A 392 16.06 -36.96 -7.93
N ASN A 393 15.90 -37.92 -7.02
CA ASN A 393 16.69 -39.18 -6.94
C ASN A 393 16.55 -39.85 -5.56
N ARG A 394 15.77 -40.94 -5.52
CA ARG A 394 16.06 -42.19 -4.79
C ARG A 394 15.03 -43.26 -5.14
N SER A 395 15.14 -43.78 -6.35
CA SER A 395 14.73 -45.13 -6.74
C SER A 395 15.56 -45.50 -7.96
N ASP A 396 16.85 -45.69 -7.71
CA ASP A 396 17.65 -46.77 -8.30
C ASP A 396 19.07 -46.63 -7.78
N SER A 397 19.43 -47.57 -6.92
CA SER A 397 20.80 -47.81 -6.49
C SER A 397 21.51 -48.65 -7.55
N SER A 398 22.48 -48.08 -8.26
CA SER A 398 23.73 -48.77 -8.59
C SER A 398 24.73 -47.83 -9.29
N LEU A 399 25.99 -47.93 -8.84
CA LEU A 399 27.26 -47.45 -9.45
C LEU A 399 27.53 -45.95 -9.29
N GLU A 400 28.24 -45.53 -8.25
CA GLU A 400 29.72 -45.41 -8.15
C GLU A 400 30.35 -44.44 -9.17
N THR A 401 30.80 -43.26 -8.71
CA THR A 401 32.23 -42.95 -8.48
C THR A 401 32.44 -41.44 -8.22
N ASP A 402 33.07 -41.18 -7.08
CA ASP A 402 34.01 -40.12 -6.70
C ASP A 402 34.19 -38.88 -7.60
N THR A 403 33.85 -37.70 -7.04
CA THR A 403 34.81 -36.57 -6.94
C THR A 403 34.33 -35.55 -5.89
N GLU A 404 35.22 -35.24 -4.95
CA GLU A 404 35.09 -34.18 -3.94
C GLU A 404 35.47 -32.78 -4.49
N PRO A 405 35.22 -31.67 -3.76
CA PRO A 405 34.71 -30.41 -4.28
C PRO A 405 35.79 -29.36 -4.59
N SER A 406 35.78 -28.78 -5.80
CA SER A 406 36.59 -27.58 -6.12
C SER A 406 35.92 -26.50 -6.96
N ASP A 407 34.71 -26.66 -7.49
CA ASP A 407 34.15 -25.69 -8.47
C ASP A 407 32.98 -24.86 -7.93
N LEU A 408 33.02 -24.49 -6.65
CA LEU A 408 32.14 -23.46 -6.09
C LEU A 408 32.66 -22.05 -6.44
N LEU A 409 32.58 -21.64 -7.72
CA LEU A 409 32.47 -20.21 -8.03
C LEU A 409 31.95 -19.84 -9.44
N ASP A 410 31.72 -20.78 -10.36
CA ASP A 410 31.44 -20.38 -11.76
C ASP A 410 30.31 -21.19 -12.41
N SER A 411 29.07 -20.92 -12.00
CA SER A 411 27.90 -21.25 -12.83
C SER A 411 26.71 -20.34 -12.50
N ARG A 412 26.86 -19.05 -12.83
CA ARG A 412 25.72 -18.18 -13.14
C ARG A 412 25.06 -18.75 -14.39
N ILE A 413 23.94 -19.46 -14.20
CA ILE A 413 23.21 -20.17 -15.26
C ILE A 413 22.65 -19.15 -16.25
N ARG A 414 23.21 -19.18 -17.47
CA ARG A 414 22.71 -18.56 -18.70
C ARG A 414 21.23 -18.91 -18.90
N SER A 415 20.32 -17.94 -18.85
CA SER A 415 18.96 -18.14 -19.34
C SER A 415 18.97 -17.97 -20.85
N ASN A 416 18.57 -19.01 -21.58
CA ASN A 416 18.42 -18.93 -23.03
C ASN A 416 17.08 -18.22 -23.34
N PRO A 417 17.07 -17.01 -23.92
CA PRO A 417 15.85 -16.20 -24.09
C PRO A 417 14.92 -16.69 -25.20
N ARG A 418 15.25 -17.82 -25.84
CA ARG A 418 14.45 -18.45 -26.90
C ARG A 418 13.16 -19.10 -26.40
N LYS A 419 12.89 -19.14 -25.09
CA LYS A 419 11.69 -19.79 -24.50
C LYS A 419 10.66 -18.77 -23.99
N PRO A 420 9.33 -19.03 -24.13
CA PRO A 420 8.26 -18.15 -23.65
C PRO A 420 8.40 -17.77 -22.17
N GLU A 421 8.81 -18.72 -21.33
CA GLU A 421 9.03 -18.57 -19.88
C GLU A 421 10.11 -17.52 -19.52
N GLY A 422 11.10 -17.32 -20.41
CA GLY A 422 12.15 -16.31 -20.23
C GLY A 422 11.67 -14.89 -20.56
N ARG A 423 10.74 -14.76 -21.52
CA ARG A 423 10.09 -13.48 -21.86
C ARG A 423 9.17 -13.02 -20.73
N GLU A 424 8.38 -13.94 -20.19
CA GLU A 424 7.39 -13.63 -19.15
C GLU A 424 8.08 -13.20 -17.85
N LYS A 425 9.18 -13.85 -17.46
CA LYS A 425 10.03 -13.41 -16.34
C LYS A 425 10.71 -12.05 -16.57
N LEU A 426 11.00 -11.68 -17.82
CA LEU A 426 11.53 -10.36 -18.15
C LEU A 426 10.43 -9.29 -18.02
N TYR A 427 9.24 -9.59 -18.57
CA TYR A 427 8.03 -8.75 -18.47
C TYR A 427 7.58 -8.55 -17.02
N GLU A 428 7.53 -9.61 -16.20
CA GLU A 428 7.17 -9.56 -14.77
C GLU A 428 8.13 -8.67 -13.95
N LYS A 429 9.40 -8.58 -14.36
CA LYS A 429 10.40 -7.75 -13.68
C LYS A 429 10.46 -6.30 -14.18
N LEU A 430 9.97 -6.03 -15.38
CA LEU A 430 9.93 -4.69 -16.00
C LEU A 430 8.68 -3.88 -15.60
N HIS A 431 7.66 -4.53 -15.02
CA HIS A 431 6.39 -3.89 -14.63
C HIS A 431 6.47 -3.24 -13.24
N PHE A 432 6.09 -1.97 -13.10
CA PHE A 432 5.97 -1.26 -11.81
C PHE A 432 4.60 -0.59 -11.64
N HIS A 433 4.21 -0.39 -10.37
CA HIS A 433 2.94 0.25 -10.01
C HIS A 433 2.92 1.67 -10.62
N ASP A 434 1.87 1.98 -11.38
CA ASP A 434 1.62 3.25 -12.10
C ASP A 434 2.13 3.34 -13.56
N LEU A 435 2.90 2.36 -14.05
CA LEU A 435 3.50 2.34 -15.39
C LEU A 435 2.51 2.49 -16.56
N GLU A 436 1.27 2.01 -16.38
CA GLU A 436 0.21 2.05 -17.40
C GLU A 436 -0.95 3.00 -17.06
N LYS A 437 -0.97 3.66 -15.89
CA LYS A 437 -2.11 4.51 -15.47
C LYS A 437 -2.38 5.66 -16.45
N ARG A 438 -1.32 6.29 -16.97
CA ARG A 438 -1.48 7.31 -18.02
C ARG A 438 -1.86 6.67 -19.36
N TYR A 439 -1.30 5.51 -19.70
CA TYR A 439 -1.68 4.77 -20.91
C TYR A 439 -3.17 4.41 -20.93
N THR A 440 -3.76 4.00 -19.80
CA THR A 440 -5.21 3.70 -19.69
C THR A 440 -6.07 4.95 -19.81
N ASN A 441 -5.60 6.10 -19.31
CA ASN A 441 -6.37 7.34 -19.25
C ASN A 441 -6.28 8.21 -20.51
N ILE A 442 -5.31 7.97 -21.40
CA ILE A 442 -5.24 8.67 -22.70
C ILE A 442 -6.38 8.18 -23.59
N GLU A 443 -7.18 9.10 -24.14
CA GLU A 443 -8.23 8.73 -25.09
C GLU A 443 -7.65 8.09 -26.36
N PRO A 444 -8.33 7.08 -26.95
CA PRO A 444 -7.92 6.53 -28.23
C PRO A 444 -7.85 7.63 -29.31
N PRO A 445 -6.90 7.54 -30.26
CA PRO A 445 -6.88 8.45 -31.39
C PRO A 445 -8.19 8.37 -32.19
N HIS A 446 -8.62 9.51 -32.74
CA HIS A 446 -9.73 9.54 -33.69
C HIS A 446 -9.43 8.60 -34.88
N ARG A 447 -10.47 7.91 -35.40
CA ARG A 447 -10.32 6.75 -36.32
C ARG A 447 -9.47 7.01 -37.57
N THR A 448 -9.35 8.28 -37.98
CA THR A 448 -8.68 8.75 -39.19
C THR A 448 -7.36 9.49 -38.96
N THR A 449 -6.90 9.60 -37.71
CA THR A 449 -5.67 10.35 -37.36
C THR A 449 -4.51 9.42 -36.96
N CYS A 450 -3.32 9.99 -36.76
CA CYS A 450 -2.06 9.36 -36.31
C CYS A 450 -1.38 8.39 -37.31
N ARG A 451 -2.09 7.92 -38.34
CA ARG A 451 -1.57 6.92 -39.31
C ARG A 451 -0.33 7.39 -40.08
N TRP A 452 -0.18 8.70 -40.27
CA TRP A 452 0.92 9.29 -41.03
C TRP A 452 2.30 9.02 -40.42
N LEU A 453 2.36 8.72 -39.10
CA LEU A 453 3.62 8.41 -38.42
C LEU A 453 4.38 7.27 -39.13
N PHE A 454 3.66 6.23 -39.57
CA PHE A 454 4.27 5.06 -40.23
C PHE A 454 4.70 5.29 -41.67
N THR A 455 4.37 6.46 -42.24
CA THR A 455 4.77 6.89 -43.60
C THR A 455 5.66 8.13 -43.57
N ASN A 456 6.06 8.59 -42.38
CA ASN A 456 6.92 9.75 -42.20
C ASN A 456 8.39 9.37 -42.49
N LYS A 457 9.14 10.28 -43.13
CA LYS A 457 10.51 10.00 -43.60
C LYS A 457 11.49 9.81 -42.45
N GLU A 458 11.31 10.56 -41.37
CA GLU A 458 12.10 10.47 -40.15
C GLU A 458 11.82 9.14 -39.44
N TYR A 459 10.56 8.69 -39.40
CA TYR A 459 10.20 7.36 -38.91
C TYR A 459 10.83 6.23 -39.75
N GLU A 460 10.80 6.34 -41.08
CA GLU A 460 11.47 5.37 -41.96
C GLU A 460 12.99 5.38 -41.76
N ALA A 461 13.59 6.55 -41.60
CA ALA A 461 15.01 6.71 -41.29
C ALA A 461 15.40 6.14 -39.90
N TRP A 462 14.47 6.15 -38.95
CA TRP A 462 14.66 5.51 -37.66
C TRP A 462 14.67 3.98 -37.77
N LEU A 463 13.85 3.39 -38.64
CA LEU A 463 13.84 1.95 -38.86
C LEU A 463 15.02 1.45 -39.70
N ASP A 464 15.62 2.33 -40.50
CA ASP A 464 16.77 2.03 -41.34
C ASP A 464 17.96 1.53 -40.49
N LYS A 465 18.51 0.38 -40.88
CA LYS A 465 19.65 -0.23 -40.18
C LYS A 465 20.97 0.43 -40.55
N GLU A 466 21.07 1.04 -41.73
CA GLU A 466 22.29 1.72 -42.16
C GLU A 466 22.49 3.04 -41.41
N LYS A 467 21.40 3.63 -40.89
CA LYS A 467 21.40 4.88 -40.11
C LYS A 467 21.52 4.69 -38.61
N LEU A 468 21.62 3.44 -38.13
CA LEU A 468 21.81 3.12 -36.71
C LEU A 468 23.07 3.75 -36.13
N GLU A 469 24.11 3.94 -36.95
CA GLU A 469 25.38 4.57 -36.53
C GLU A 469 25.21 6.03 -36.14
N ASP A 470 24.29 6.75 -36.78
CA ASP A 470 24.08 8.18 -36.55
C ASP A 470 23.04 8.44 -35.44
N ASN A 471 22.02 7.58 -35.35
CA ASN A 471 20.85 7.81 -34.49
C ASN A 471 20.75 6.90 -33.25
N HIS A 472 21.60 5.88 -33.12
CA HIS A 472 21.62 4.92 -32.01
C HIS A 472 20.26 4.26 -31.71
N GLY A 473 19.38 4.15 -32.72
CA GLY A 473 18.05 3.57 -32.57
C GLY A 473 17.06 4.44 -31.78
N VAL A 474 17.33 5.73 -31.60
CA VAL A 474 16.46 6.67 -30.86
C VAL A 474 15.64 7.55 -31.82
N LEU A 475 14.33 7.53 -31.66
CA LEU A 475 13.39 8.49 -32.24
C LEU A 475 12.79 9.35 -31.15
N TRP A 476 12.71 10.66 -31.39
CA TRP A 476 12.22 11.64 -30.43
C TRP A 476 11.07 12.45 -31.00
N LEU A 477 9.88 12.29 -30.40
CA LEU A 477 8.70 13.09 -30.67
C LEU A 477 8.69 14.34 -29.79
N LYS A 478 8.91 15.49 -30.39
CA LYS A 478 8.79 16.79 -29.73
C LYS A 478 7.54 17.52 -30.15
N GLY A 479 7.04 18.35 -29.24
CA GLY A 479 6.02 19.32 -29.58
C GLY A 479 5.44 20.03 -28.38
N ASN A 480 4.66 21.07 -28.65
CA ASN A 480 4.05 21.89 -27.61
C ASN A 480 3.04 21.11 -26.73
N PRO A 481 2.72 21.58 -25.50
CA PRO A 481 1.64 21.00 -24.71
C PRO A 481 0.31 20.95 -25.51
N GLY A 482 -0.41 19.83 -25.47
CA GLY A 482 -1.70 19.69 -26.16
C GLY A 482 -1.63 19.44 -27.67
N THR A 483 -0.45 19.17 -28.25
CA THR A 483 -0.31 18.81 -29.68
C THR A 483 -0.67 17.37 -30.01
N GLY A 484 -0.96 16.51 -29.02
CA GLY A 484 -1.35 15.10 -29.25
C GLY A 484 -0.23 14.06 -29.17
N LYS A 485 0.96 14.41 -28.65
CA LYS A 485 2.10 13.48 -28.49
C LYS A 485 1.73 12.17 -27.79
N SER A 486 1.08 12.22 -26.64
CA SER A 486 0.71 11.03 -25.86
C SER A 486 -0.31 10.16 -26.60
N THR A 487 -1.23 10.77 -27.34
CA THR A 487 -2.19 10.08 -28.23
C THR A 487 -1.47 9.38 -29.38
N LEU A 488 -0.50 10.05 -30.01
CA LEU A 488 0.34 9.49 -31.06
C LEU A 488 1.24 8.36 -30.56
N MET A 489 1.80 8.49 -29.34
CA MET A 489 2.56 7.44 -28.67
C MET A 489 1.69 6.21 -28.39
N LYS A 490 0.48 6.41 -27.85
CA LYS A 490 -0.48 5.32 -27.61
C LYS A 490 -0.86 4.61 -28.91
N PHE A 491 -1.05 5.36 -30.00
CA PHE A 491 -1.27 4.79 -31.33
C PHE A 491 -0.07 3.93 -31.79
N ALA A 492 1.15 4.45 -31.68
CA ALA A 492 2.37 3.74 -32.07
C ALA A 492 2.55 2.42 -31.31
N VAL A 493 2.39 2.45 -29.97
CA VAL A 493 2.48 1.25 -29.11
C VAL A 493 1.46 0.20 -29.54
N SER A 494 0.20 0.61 -29.74
CA SER A 494 -0.90 -0.29 -30.10
C SER A 494 -0.68 -0.97 -31.46
N GLU A 495 -0.29 -0.20 -32.48
CA GLU A 495 -0.11 -0.74 -33.84
C GLU A 495 1.17 -1.56 -33.98
N LEU A 496 2.29 -1.15 -33.36
CA LEU A 496 3.54 -1.91 -33.41
C LEU A 496 3.47 -3.22 -32.63
N SER A 497 2.77 -3.24 -31.50
CA SER A 497 2.54 -4.46 -30.72
C SER A 497 1.68 -5.46 -31.50
N LYS A 498 0.66 -4.98 -32.22
CA LYS A 498 -0.19 -5.83 -33.09
C LYS A 498 0.55 -6.34 -34.31
N ALA A 499 1.33 -5.48 -34.98
CA ALA A 499 2.07 -5.85 -36.19
C ALA A 499 3.21 -6.82 -35.90
N ASN A 500 3.86 -6.68 -34.73
CA ASN A 500 5.04 -7.47 -34.35
C ASN A 500 4.84 -8.14 -32.98
N PRO A 501 3.95 -9.14 -32.87
CA PRO A 501 3.64 -9.79 -31.59
C PRO A 501 4.78 -10.67 -31.07
N LYS A 502 5.77 -10.96 -31.92
CA LYS A 502 6.98 -11.71 -31.55
C LYS A 502 8.09 -10.80 -31.04
N ASP A 503 7.99 -9.48 -31.14
CA ASP A 503 8.98 -8.56 -30.59
C ASP A 503 8.69 -8.27 -29.12
N ILE A 504 9.67 -7.72 -28.41
CA ILE A 504 9.50 -7.33 -27.00
C ILE A 504 9.21 -5.83 -26.98
N HIS A 505 8.11 -5.45 -26.35
CA HIS A 505 7.64 -4.07 -26.21
C HIS A 505 7.59 -3.68 -24.74
N ILE A 506 8.26 -2.58 -24.39
CA ILE A 506 8.29 -2.00 -23.05
C ILE A 506 7.83 -0.55 -23.15
N SER A 507 6.89 -0.10 -22.32
CA SER A 507 6.37 1.27 -22.38
C SER A 507 6.32 1.95 -21.02
N PHE A 508 6.80 3.18 -20.93
CA PHE A 508 6.83 3.99 -19.72
C PHE A 508 6.08 5.30 -19.96
N PHE A 509 5.01 5.59 -19.21
CA PHE A 509 4.25 6.82 -19.35
C PHE A 509 4.33 7.64 -18.05
N PHE A 510 5.11 8.74 -18.06
CA PHE A 510 5.30 9.59 -16.88
C PHE A 510 4.01 10.33 -16.50
N HIS A 511 3.75 10.51 -15.20
CA HIS A 511 2.62 11.29 -14.70
C HIS A 511 3.11 12.32 -13.67
N ALA A 512 2.87 13.61 -13.92
CA ALA A 512 3.29 14.73 -13.06
C ALA A 512 2.87 14.66 -11.58
N ARG A 513 2.00 13.72 -11.16
CA ARG A 513 1.55 13.55 -9.77
C ARG A 513 2.18 12.36 -9.03
N SER A 514 2.85 11.42 -9.70
CA SER A 514 3.54 10.32 -9.01
C SER A 514 4.87 10.84 -8.43
N LYS A 515 4.89 11.13 -7.13
CA LYS A 515 6.11 11.45 -6.37
C LYS A 515 6.96 10.20 -6.05
N GLU A 516 6.69 9.07 -6.68
CA GLU A 516 7.49 7.86 -6.49
C GLU A 516 8.77 8.03 -7.30
N ASP A 517 9.92 7.99 -6.62
CA ASP A 517 11.21 7.95 -7.31
C ASP A 517 11.20 6.74 -8.24
N LEU A 518 11.45 6.95 -9.53
CA LEU A 518 11.65 5.84 -10.45
C LEU A 518 12.78 4.97 -9.86
N ALA A 519 12.57 3.66 -9.73
CA ALA A 519 13.61 2.72 -9.33
C ALA A 519 14.61 2.49 -10.49
N LEU A 520 15.18 3.59 -11.01
CA LEU A 520 16.13 3.65 -12.11
C LEU A 520 17.28 2.64 -11.95
N PRO A 521 17.96 2.51 -10.79
CA PRO A 521 19.09 1.57 -10.67
C PRO A 521 18.70 0.10 -10.91
N SER A 522 17.51 -0.30 -10.47
CA SER A 522 17.00 -1.67 -10.66
C SER A 522 16.57 -1.93 -12.10
N LEU A 523 15.99 -0.91 -12.76
CA LEU A 523 15.61 -0.98 -14.18
C LEU A 523 16.84 -1.01 -15.09
N GLN A 524 17.87 -0.24 -14.76
CA GLN A 524 19.13 -0.15 -15.51
C GLN A 524 19.86 -1.48 -15.54
N SER A 525 20.14 -2.04 -14.36
CA SER A 525 20.82 -3.34 -14.22
C SER A 525 20.04 -4.47 -14.91
N LEU A 526 18.71 -4.37 -14.95
CA LEU A 526 17.87 -5.38 -15.57
C LEU A 526 17.85 -5.32 -17.09
N LEU A 527 17.78 -4.11 -17.67
CA LEU A 527 17.80 -3.91 -19.11
C LEU A 527 19.19 -4.20 -19.71
N GLU A 528 20.28 -3.81 -19.04
CA GLU A 528 21.65 -4.17 -19.42
C GLU A 528 21.82 -5.70 -19.45
N HIS A 529 21.35 -6.39 -18.41
CA HIS A 529 21.38 -7.84 -18.35
C HIS A 529 20.49 -8.49 -19.43
N ALA A 530 19.28 -7.94 -19.66
CA ALA A 530 18.37 -8.42 -20.69
C ALA A 530 18.98 -8.36 -22.09
N ILE A 531 19.63 -7.25 -22.46
CA ILE A 531 20.22 -7.06 -23.78
C ILE A 531 21.34 -8.06 -24.04
N SER A 532 22.14 -8.39 -23.01
CA SER A 532 23.18 -9.41 -23.13
C SER A 532 22.63 -10.82 -23.41
N GLU A 533 21.35 -11.08 -23.06
CA GLU A 533 20.72 -12.36 -23.31
C GLU A 533 19.89 -12.35 -24.61
N LEU A 534 19.19 -11.26 -24.97
CA LEU A 534 18.15 -11.16 -26.02
C LEU A 534 18.41 -11.82 -27.39
N GLY A 535 19.66 -11.99 -27.80
CA GLY A 535 20.03 -12.65 -29.05
C GLY A 535 19.52 -11.87 -30.28
N SER A 536 18.74 -12.51 -31.16
CA SER A 536 18.27 -11.90 -32.42
C SER A 536 16.89 -11.23 -32.34
N HIS A 537 16.33 -11.05 -31.14
CA HIS A 537 15.00 -10.45 -30.96
C HIS A 537 15.07 -8.92 -30.95
N LYS A 538 14.07 -8.26 -31.56
CA LYS A 538 13.94 -6.80 -31.51
C LYS A 538 13.35 -6.34 -30.18
N LEU A 539 13.89 -5.25 -29.66
CA LEU A 539 13.43 -4.61 -28.44
C LEU A 539 12.89 -3.20 -28.74
N TRP A 540 11.62 -2.98 -28.45
CA TRP A 540 10.95 -1.68 -28.55
C TRP A 540 10.78 -1.07 -27.16
N VAL A 541 11.25 0.16 -26.97
CA VAL A 541 11.09 0.90 -25.72
C VAL A 541 10.38 2.22 -26.00
N PHE A 542 9.25 2.44 -25.36
CA PHE A 542 8.43 3.64 -25.48
C PHE A 542 8.50 4.44 -24.18
N VAL A 543 8.72 5.74 -24.26
CA VAL A 543 8.84 6.62 -23.09
C VAL A 543 8.07 7.91 -23.35
N ASP A 544 6.88 8.04 -22.78
CA ASP A 544 6.02 9.22 -22.95
C ASP A 544 6.21 10.25 -21.84
N ALA A 545 6.19 11.53 -22.22
CA ALA A 545 6.30 12.69 -21.34
C ALA A 545 7.59 12.69 -20.50
N LEU A 546 8.72 12.46 -21.17
CA LEU A 546 10.05 12.44 -20.57
C LEU A 546 10.33 13.68 -19.72
N ASP A 547 9.83 14.83 -20.14
CA ASP A 547 10.02 16.12 -19.49
C ASP A 547 9.18 16.34 -18.21
N GLU A 548 8.25 15.44 -17.89
CA GLU A 548 7.52 15.45 -16.61
C GLU A 548 8.32 14.79 -15.47
N GLY A 549 9.42 14.10 -15.79
CA GLY A 549 10.37 13.56 -14.82
C GLY A 549 11.26 14.65 -14.20
N ASN A 550 11.85 14.35 -13.04
CA ASN A 550 12.84 15.24 -12.43
C ASN A 550 14.08 15.40 -13.34
N GLU A 551 14.62 16.62 -13.50
CA GLU A 551 15.76 16.92 -14.37
C GLU A 551 16.95 15.97 -14.17
N LYS A 552 17.27 15.62 -12.91
CA LYS A 552 18.32 14.66 -12.57
C LYS A 552 17.99 13.23 -13.02
N GLU A 553 16.73 12.83 -12.99
CA GLU A 553 16.28 11.50 -13.43
C GLU A 553 16.22 11.43 -14.95
N VAL A 554 15.74 12.47 -15.62
CA VAL A 554 15.73 12.60 -17.08
C VAL A 554 17.14 12.54 -17.63
N GLY A 555 18.09 13.29 -17.06
CA GLY A 555 19.49 13.24 -17.45
C GLY A 555 20.11 11.84 -17.27
N LYS A 556 19.83 11.18 -16.14
CA LYS A 556 20.27 9.78 -15.90
C LYS A 556 19.66 8.80 -16.90
N MET A 557 18.39 8.97 -17.24
CA MET A 557 17.68 8.08 -18.14
C MET A 557 18.15 8.23 -19.59
N ILE A 558 18.41 9.45 -20.05
CA ILE A 558 18.99 9.70 -21.38
C ILE A 558 20.41 9.14 -21.47
N THR A 559 21.23 9.37 -20.44
CA THR A 559 22.59 8.82 -20.38
C THR A 559 22.56 7.30 -20.41
N PHE A 560 21.61 6.71 -19.67
CA PHE A 560 21.40 5.28 -19.62
C PHE A 560 20.98 4.70 -20.97
N PHE A 561 19.90 5.18 -21.59
CA PHE A 561 19.44 4.66 -22.88
C PHE A 561 20.45 4.91 -24.01
N GLY A 562 21.22 6.01 -23.94
CA GLY A 562 22.34 6.26 -24.84
C GLY A 562 23.47 5.22 -24.70
N GLY A 563 23.82 4.85 -23.47
CA GLY A 563 24.78 3.77 -23.19
C GLY A 563 24.25 2.40 -23.60
N LEU A 564 22.98 2.13 -23.29
CA LEU A 564 22.27 0.89 -23.59
C LEU A 564 22.17 0.64 -25.11
N GLY A 565 21.94 1.68 -25.91
CA GLY A 565 21.94 1.56 -27.37
C GLY A 565 23.30 1.16 -27.96
N LYS A 566 24.39 1.62 -27.33
CA LYS A 566 25.75 1.20 -27.71
C LYS A 566 26.01 -0.26 -27.34
N GLU A 567 25.62 -0.68 -26.14
CA GLU A 567 25.73 -2.09 -25.71
C GLU A 567 24.88 -3.03 -26.55
N ALA A 568 23.67 -2.60 -26.95
CA ALA A 568 22.82 -3.36 -27.87
C ALA A 568 23.49 -3.55 -29.23
N LYS A 569 24.17 -2.52 -29.76
CA LYS A 569 24.97 -2.62 -30.99
C LYS A 569 26.08 -3.65 -30.84
N ASP A 570 26.86 -3.57 -29.77
CA ASP A 570 27.98 -4.49 -29.51
C ASP A 570 27.48 -5.95 -29.34
N ALA A 571 26.27 -6.14 -28.83
CA ALA A 571 25.58 -7.43 -28.72
C ALA A 571 24.78 -7.86 -29.97
N ASN A 572 24.78 -7.05 -31.04
CA ASN A 572 24.00 -7.26 -32.28
C ASN A 572 22.47 -7.42 -32.06
N VAL A 573 21.93 -6.67 -31.10
CA VAL A 573 20.49 -6.59 -30.76
C VAL A 573 19.88 -5.36 -31.45
N ASP A 574 18.78 -5.55 -32.18
CA ASP A 574 18.04 -4.46 -32.84
C ASP A 574 17.09 -3.79 -31.83
N MET A 575 17.63 -2.77 -31.14
CA MET A 575 16.91 -1.99 -30.13
C MET A 575 16.42 -0.66 -30.72
N ARG A 576 15.14 -0.34 -30.45
CA ARG A 576 14.45 0.87 -30.93
C ARG A 576 13.78 1.59 -29.76
N VAL A 577 14.15 2.84 -29.54
CA VAL A 577 13.63 3.68 -28.45
C VAL A 577 12.84 4.85 -29.03
N LEU A 578 11.64 5.08 -28.51
CA LEU A 578 10.78 6.21 -28.86
C LEU A 578 10.51 7.07 -27.62
N PHE A 579 11.05 8.28 -27.60
CA PHE A 579 10.78 9.28 -26.56
C PHE A 579 9.69 10.26 -27.02
N SER A 580 8.89 10.77 -26.09
CA SER A 580 8.13 12.01 -26.29
C SER A 580 8.48 13.06 -25.23
N SER A 581 8.53 14.33 -25.65
CA SER A 581 8.67 15.44 -24.70
C SER A 581 8.12 16.79 -25.20
N ARG A 582 7.96 17.74 -24.28
CA ARG A 582 7.85 19.18 -24.57
C ARG A 582 9.18 19.76 -25.07
N HIS A 583 9.15 20.98 -25.59
CA HIS A 583 10.36 21.77 -25.91
C HIS A 583 11.09 22.27 -24.68
N TYR A 584 10.36 22.46 -23.57
CA TYR A 584 10.88 22.88 -22.30
C TYR A 584 10.43 21.91 -21.19
N PRO A 585 11.30 21.54 -20.23
CA PRO A 585 12.73 21.85 -20.13
C PRO A 585 13.56 21.40 -21.34
N GLN A 586 14.65 22.11 -21.62
CA GLN A 586 15.54 21.79 -22.74
C GLN A 586 16.30 20.51 -22.45
N ILE A 587 15.90 19.45 -23.14
CA ILE A 587 16.54 18.14 -23.06
C ILE A 587 17.55 18.04 -24.22
N THR A 588 18.73 17.49 -23.95
CA THR A 588 19.73 17.25 -25.00
C THR A 588 19.95 15.74 -25.14
N ILE A 589 19.74 15.25 -26.35
CA ILE A 589 20.02 13.86 -26.77
C ILE A 589 20.97 13.96 -27.96
N SER A 590 22.14 13.33 -27.88
CA SER A 590 23.23 13.51 -28.85
C SER A 590 23.00 12.78 -30.18
N HIS A 591 22.50 11.54 -30.11
CA HIS A 591 22.22 10.70 -31.28
C HIS A 591 20.73 10.40 -31.34
N LYS A 592 20.04 10.90 -32.36
CA LYS A 592 18.58 10.73 -32.51
C LYS A 592 18.10 11.06 -33.91
N VAL A 593 16.90 10.58 -34.21
CA VAL A 593 16.01 11.18 -35.20
C VAL A 593 14.94 11.98 -34.44
N GLU A 594 14.60 13.18 -34.91
CA GLU A 594 13.63 14.07 -34.24
C GLU A 594 12.45 14.37 -35.17
N ILE A 595 11.23 14.25 -34.65
CA ILE A 595 9.99 14.71 -35.30
C ILE A 595 9.38 15.79 -34.41
N ILE A 596 9.14 16.96 -34.99
CA ILE A 596 8.49 18.09 -34.30
C ILE A 596 7.05 18.18 -34.80
N LEU A 597 6.09 17.74 -33.99
CA LEU A 597 4.70 17.51 -34.41
C LEU A 597 4.07 18.74 -35.08
N GLU A 598 4.20 19.93 -34.50
CA GLU A 598 3.63 21.16 -35.08
C GLU A 598 4.25 21.60 -36.41
N SER A 599 5.43 21.08 -36.77
CA SER A 599 6.07 21.33 -38.07
C SER A 599 5.64 20.32 -39.14
N GLU A 600 4.97 19.23 -38.75
CA GLU A 600 4.55 18.18 -39.66
C GLU A 600 3.27 18.55 -40.41
N LYS A 601 3.34 18.54 -41.75
CA LYS A 601 2.18 18.84 -42.61
C LYS A 601 1.04 17.83 -42.42
N GLU A 602 1.39 16.57 -42.23
CA GLU A 602 0.41 15.49 -42.01
C GLU A 602 -0.29 15.62 -40.65
N HIS A 603 0.39 16.13 -39.63
CA HIS A 603 -0.24 16.47 -38.35
C HIS A 603 -1.31 17.56 -38.51
N ARG A 604 -1.05 18.57 -39.34
CA ARG A 604 -2.06 19.57 -39.72
C ARG A 604 -3.24 18.97 -40.51
N LEU A 605 -2.98 17.95 -41.33
CA LEU A 605 -4.06 17.23 -42.04
C LEU A 605 -4.92 16.40 -41.09
N ASP A 606 -4.36 15.85 -40.02
CA ASP A 606 -5.14 15.17 -38.98
C ASP A 606 -6.07 16.14 -38.24
N ILE A 607 -5.59 17.34 -37.91
CA ILE A 607 -6.44 18.42 -37.38
C ILE A 607 -7.60 18.71 -38.34
N LYS A 608 -7.31 18.84 -39.63
CA LYS A 608 -8.34 19.05 -40.66
C LYS A 608 -9.37 17.92 -40.70
N ARG A 609 -8.92 16.66 -40.68
CA ARG A 609 -9.80 15.48 -40.68
C ARG A 609 -10.72 15.47 -39.45
N TYR A 610 -10.19 15.81 -38.28
CA TYR A 610 -10.96 15.91 -37.04
C TYR A 610 -12.01 17.03 -37.10
N VAL A 611 -11.63 18.23 -37.52
CA VAL A 611 -12.58 19.35 -37.66
C VAL A 611 -13.69 19.01 -38.64
N GLN A 612 -13.37 18.33 -39.75
CA GLN A 612 -14.35 17.92 -40.75
C GLN A 612 -15.32 16.85 -40.25
N SER A 613 -14.92 16.01 -39.28
CA SER A 613 -15.80 14.97 -38.73
C SER A 613 -16.63 15.46 -37.54
N GLU A 614 -16.04 16.25 -36.64
CA GLU A 614 -16.65 16.60 -35.35
C GLU A 614 -17.36 17.96 -35.33
N LEU A 615 -17.01 18.90 -36.22
CA LEU A 615 -17.63 20.22 -36.23
C LEU A 615 -19.00 20.17 -36.92
N TYR A 616 -20.06 20.31 -36.14
CA TYR A 616 -21.42 20.47 -36.65
C TYR A 616 -21.64 21.91 -37.12
N ILE A 617 -22.14 22.06 -38.35
CA ILE A 617 -22.42 23.36 -38.95
C ILE A 617 -23.90 23.41 -39.33
N LYS A 618 -24.58 24.43 -38.82
CA LYS A 618 -26.02 24.63 -39.04
C LYS A 618 -26.30 25.02 -40.51
N ASP A 619 -27.37 24.47 -41.08
CA ASP A 619 -27.80 24.71 -42.47
C ASP A 619 -27.90 26.22 -42.78
N GLY A 620 -27.26 26.65 -43.87
CA GLY A 620 -27.27 28.03 -44.38
C GLY A 620 -25.96 28.82 -44.22
N MET A 621 -24.95 28.29 -43.52
CA MET A 621 -23.61 28.89 -43.43
C MET A 621 -22.60 28.18 -44.35
N THR A 622 -21.61 28.90 -44.89
CA THR A 622 -20.49 28.28 -45.63
C THR A 622 -19.64 27.42 -44.69
N ALA A 623 -19.86 26.10 -44.74
CA ALA A 623 -19.15 25.11 -43.95
C ALA A 623 -17.62 25.22 -44.10
N GLN A 624 -17.16 25.41 -45.34
CA GLN A 624 -15.74 25.53 -45.68
C GLN A 624 -15.04 26.68 -44.92
N GLY A 625 -15.71 27.84 -44.81
CA GLY A 625 -15.09 29.05 -44.26
C GLY A 625 -14.79 28.95 -42.76
N ILE A 626 -15.72 28.37 -41.98
CA ILE A 626 -15.53 28.17 -40.54
C ILE A 626 -14.48 27.09 -40.30
N GLN A 627 -14.52 25.99 -41.06
CA GLN A 627 -13.53 24.91 -40.94
C GLN A 627 -12.11 25.41 -41.24
N ASP A 628 -11.91 26.12 -42.35
CA ASP A 628 -10.61 26.65 -42.74
C ASP A 628 -10.07 27.65 -41.70
N GLU A 629 -10.95 28.48 -41.12
CA GLU A 629 -10.57 29.44 -40.07
C GLU A 629 -10.13 28.72 -38.79
N VAL A 630 -10.86 27.71 -38.32
CA VAL A 630 -10.46 26.88 -37.17
C VAL A 630 -9.11 26.19 -37.43
N ILE A 631 -8.93 25.57 -38.60
CA ILE A 631 -7.68 24.87 -38.96
C ILE A 631 -6.49 25.83 -39.02
N ASN A 632 -6.70 27.04 -39.57
CA ASN A 632 -5.63 28.03 -39.68
C ASN A 632 -5.20 28.56 -38.30
N ARG A 633 -6.15 28.75 -37.39
CA ARG A 633 -5.91 29.32 -36.06
C ARG A 633 -5.39 28.30 -35.05
N ALA A 634 -5.68 27.01 -35.26
CA ALA A 634 -5.23 25.91 -34.44
C ALA A 634 -3.71 25.91 -34.15
N SER A 635 -2.89 26.43 -35.08
CA SER A 635 -1.43 26.58 -34.91
C SER A 635 -0.72 25.31 -34.41
N GLY A 636 -1.24 24.13 -34.76
CA GLY A 636 -0.71 22.81 -34.35
C GLY A 636 -1.21 22.28 -33.00
N PHE A 637 -1.96 23.07 -32.23
CA PHE A 637 -2.50 22.70 -30.91
C PHE A 637 -3.82 21.92 -31.05
N PHE A 638 -3.73 20.59 -31.06
CA PHE A 638 -4.90 19.71 -31.18
C PHE A 638 -5.91 19.93 -30.04
N LEU A 639 -5.46 20.16 -28.81
CA LEU A 639 -6.33 20.46 -27.66
C LEU A 639 -7.15 21.75 -27.86
N TRP A 640 -6.55 22.80 -28.46
CA TRP A 640 -7.29 24.02 -28.78
C TRP A 640 -8.43 23.72 -29.75
N VAL A 641 -8.18 22.87 -30.76
CA VAL A 641 -9.18 22.47 -31.76
C VAL A 641 -10.33 21.71 -31.10
N VAL A 642 -10.05 20.75 -30.23
CA VAL A 642 -11.08 19.98 -29.50
C VAL A 642 -11.98 20.92 -28.71
N LEU A 643 -11.40 21.82 -27.91
CA LEU A 643 -12.14 22.79 -27.09
C LEU A 643 -12.94 23.78 -27.95
N VAL A 644 -12.36 24.29 -29.04
CA VAL A 644 -13.05 25.24 -29.92
C VAL A 644 -14.20 24.57 -30.67
N VAL A 645 -14.01 23.34 -31.17
CA VAL A 645 -15.08 22.58 -31.82
C VAL A 645 -16.24 22.33 -30.86
N GLU A 646 -15.97 21.96 -29.61
CA GLU A 646 -17.00 21.83 -28.57
C GLU A 646 -17.73 23.15 -28.32
N ILE A 647 -17.01 24.27 -28.12
CA ILE A 647 -17.60 25.59 -27.92
C ILE A 647 -18.48 25.99 -29.12
N LEU A 648 -18.04 25.74 -30.34
CA LEU A 648 -18.81 26.05 -31.55
C LEU A 648 -20.03 25.14 -31.69
N ASN A 649 -19.93 23.86 -31.38
CA ASN A 649 -21.05 22.92 -31.39
C ASN A 649 -22.12 23.33 -30.36
N GLU A 650 -21.71 23.70 -29.14
CA GLU A 650 -22.62 24.27 -28.14
C GLU A 650 -23.28 25.57 -28.60
N THR A 651 -22.51 26.43 -29.27
CA THR A 651 -23.02 27.70 -29.83
C THR A 651 -24.09 27.44 -30.89
N ALA A 652 -23.88 26.46 -31.78
CA ALA A 652 -24.89 26.02 -32.73
C ALA A 652 -26.13 25.43 -32.05
N ALA A 653 -25.95 24.61 -31.02
CA ALA A 653 -27.04 24.03 -30.25
C ALA A 653 -27.91 25.12 -29.58
N LYS A 654 -27.29 26.21 -29.11
CA LYS A 654 -27.96 27.42 -28.59
C LYS A 654 -28.57 28.31 -29.67
N GLY A 655 -28.43 27.93 -30.94
CA GLY A 655 -28.95 28.69 -32.09
C GLY A 655 -28.19 29.97 -32.41
N MET A 656 -27.02 30.17 -31.80
CA MET A 656 -26.18 31.36 -31.95
C MET A 656 -25.23 31.24 -33.16
N ASN A 657 -24.69 32.37 -33.62
CA ASN A 657 -23.83 32.44 -34.80
C ASN A 657 -22.41 31.92 -34.48
N GLN A 658 -22.07 30.73 -34.98
CA GLN A 658 -20.75 30.11 -34.80
C GLN A 658 -19.60 30.95 -35.38
N LYS A 659 -19.84 31.68 -36.49
CA LYS A 659 -18.80 32.49 -37.16
C LYS A 659 -18.45 33.73 -36.35
N GLU A 660 -19.44 34.39 -35.76
CA GLU A 660 -19.20 35.50 -34.82
C GLU A 660 -18.51 35.00 -33.57
N LYS A 661 -18.95 33.85 -33.04
CA LYS A 661 -18.32 33.28 -31.85
C LYS A 661 -16.87 32.90 -32.08
N LEU A 662 -16.54 32.34 -33.25
CA LEU A 662 -15.16 32.02 -33.61
C LEU A 662 -14.28 33.27 -33.56
N LYS A 663 -14.72 34.41 -34.10
CA LYS A 663 -13.94 35.66 -34.08
C LYS A 663 -13.63 36.18 -32.68
N GLU A 664 -14.48 35.87 -31.69
CA GLU A 664 -14.26 36.26 -30.28
C GLU A 664 -13.26 35.35 -29.56
N LEU A 665 -13.08 34.11 -30.03
CA LEU A 665 -12.17 33.17 -29.39
C LEU A 665 -10.72 33.62 -29.62
N PRO A 666 -9.79 33.40 -28.68
CA PRO A 666 -8.38 33.72 -28.85
C PRO A 666 -7.59 32.61 -29.55
N ASP A 667 -6.47 32.97 -30.20
CA ASP A 667 -5.59 32.06 -30.95
C ASP A 667 -4.69 31.19 -30.07
N HIS A 668 -4.39 31.64 -28.85
CA HIS A 668 -3.47 30.97 -27.94
C HIS A 668 -4.21 30.23 -26.83
N LEU A 669 -3.73 29.03 -26.49
CA LEU A 669 -4.35 28.16 -25.49
C LEU A 669 -4.38 28.79 -24.09
N SER A 670 -3.32 29.50 -23.66
CA SER A 670 -3.30 30.19 -22.37
C SER A 670 -4.36 31.30 -22.30
N THR A 671 -4.53 32.08 -23.36
CA THR A 671 -5.59 33.11 -23.45
C THR A 671 -6.98 32.48 -23.57
N LEU A 672 -7.11 31.31 -24.19
CA LEU A 672 -8.36 30.54 -24.20
C LEU A 672 -8.71 30.08 -22.79
N PHE A 673 -7.75 29.56 -22.02
CA PHE A 673 -7.96 29.19 -20.62
C PHE A 673 -8.30 30.39 -19.75
N GLU A 674 -7.64 31.53 -19.94
CA GLU A 674 -8.03 32.80 -19.31
C GLU A 674 -9.49 33.13 -19.63
N GLY A 675 -9.87 33.13 -20.91
CA GLY A 675 -11.23 33.36 -21.37
C GLY A 675 -12.24 32.40 -20.73
N ILE A 676 -11.92 31.11 -20.65
CA ILE A 676 -12.75 30.09 -19.97
C ILE A 676 -12.87 30.42 -18.47
N LEU A 677 -11.75 30.65 -17.78
CA LEU A 677 -11.73 30.96 -16.35
C LEU A 677 -12.42 32.29 -16.01
N THR A 678 -12.48 33.25 -16.92
CA THR A 678 -13.12 34.56 -16.71
C THR A 678 -14.50 34.72 -17.35
N ARG A 679 -15.01 33.69 -18.06
CA ARG A 679 -16.25 33.73 -18.87
C ARG A 679 -17.48 34.20 -18.10
N ASP A 680 -17.59 33.79 -16.84
CA ASP A 680 -18.55 34.27 -15.86
C ASP A 680 -17.80 34.62 -14.57
N ARG A 681 -18.21 35.68 -13.87
CA ARG A 681 -17.62 36.05 -12.57
C ARG A 681 -18.57 35.83 -11.39
N GLU A 682 -19.74 35.23 -11.63
CA GLU A 682 -20.77 35.05 -10.62
C GLU A 682 -20.35 34.05 -9.53
N ASN A 683 -19.62 32.99 -9.88
CA ASN A 683 -19.15 31.96 -8.94
C ASN A 683 -17.62 31.79 -8.94
N MET A 684 -16.88 32.91 -8.90
CA MET A 684 -15.40 32.87 -8.86
C MET A 684 -14.86 32.18 -7.61
N LYS A 685 -15.56 32.27 -6.48
CA LYS A 685 -15.17 31.58 -5.25
C LYS A 685 -15.27 30.05 -5.40
N GLY A 686 -16.38 29.54 -5.95
CA GLY A 686 -16.53 28.12 -6.25
C GLY A 686 -15.51 27.63 -7.28
N THR A 687 -15.22 28.47 -8.28
CA THR A 687 -14.19 28.20 -9.29
C THR A 687 -12.81 28.06 -8.65
N LEU A 688 -12.41 29.04 -7.84
CA LEU A 688 -11.13 29.02 -7.13
C LEU A 688 -10.98 27.77 -6.26
N LEU A 689 -12.01 27.43 -5.48
CA LEU A 689 -12.01 26.25 -4.61
C LEU A 689 -11.92 24.95 -5.42
N CYS A 690 -12.71 24.80 -6.48
CA CYS A 690 -12.68 23.62 -7.35
C CYS A 690 -11.28 23.38 -7.92
N ILE A 691 -10.68 24.42 -8.50
CA ILE A 691 -9.34 24.36 -9.08
C ILE A 691 -8.29 24.08 -8.01
N GLN A 692 -8.33 24.75 -6.85
CA GLN A 692 -7.42 24.50 -5.73
C GLN A 692 -7.51 23.07 -5.21
N TRP A 693 -8.72 22.51 -5.09
CA TRP A 693 -8.92 21.16 -4.58
C TRP A 693 -8.37 20.12 -5.56
N VAL A 694 -8.57 20.30 -6.87
CA VAL A 694 -7.99 19.41 -7.89
C VAL A 694 -6.46 19.53 -7.97
N LEU A 695 -5.89 20.70 -7.66
CA LEU A 695 -4.44 20.95 -7.66
C LEU A 695 -3.72 20.42 -6.41
N PHE A 696 -4.25 20.72 -5.22
CA PHE A 696 -3.51 20.67 -3.96
C PHE A 696 -4.03 19.64 -2.94
N SER A 697 -5.13 18.94 -3.24
CA SER A 697 -5.59 17.83 -2.40
C SER A 697 -4.52 16.74 -2.31
N ARG A 698 -4.41 16.11 -1.14
CA ARG A 698 -3.43 15.08 -0.84
C ARG A 698 -3.61 13.84 -1.71
N LYS A 699 -4.85 13.52 -2.04
CA LYS A 699 -5.26 12.52 -3.03
C LYS A 699 -6.28 13.15 -3.99
N PRO A 700 -6.44 12.62 -5.22
CA PRO A 700 -7.59 12.95 -6.07
C PRO A 700 -8.89 12.74 -5.29
N LEU A 701 -9.77 13.74 -5.32
CA LEU A 701 -11.07 13.68 -4.64
C LEU A 701 -12.08 12.94 -5.51
N THR A 702 -12.97 12.18 -4.88
CA THR A 702 -14.14 11.64 -5.59
C THR A 702 -15.12 12.75 -5.96
N ARG A 703 -16.11 12.43 -6.81
CA ARG A 703 -17.20 13.36 -7.17
C ARG A 703 -17.87 13.97 -5.95
N GLU A 704 -18.28 13.12 -5.01
CA GLU A 704 -18.95 13.53 -3.78
C GLU A 704 -17.98 14.31 -2.87
N GLU A 705 -16.75 13.83 -2.69
CA GLU A 705 -15.75 14.54 -1.89
C GLU A 705 -15.49 15.95 -2.44
N LEU A 706 -15.35 16.12 -3.76
CA LEU A 706 -15.10 17.42 -4.40
C LEU A 706 -16.30 18.36 -4.27
N TYR A 707 -17.51 17.88 -4.53
CA TYR A 707 -18.74 18.66 -4.39
C TYR A 707 -18.87 19.26 -2.98
N TYR A 708 -18.77 18.41 -1.95
CA TYR A 708 -18.93 18.84 -0.56
C TYR A 708 -17.73 19.67 -0.06
N ALA A 709 -16.51 19.41 -0.55
CA ALA A 709 -15.35 20.25 -0.25
C ALA A 709 -15.52 21.68 -0.76
N ILE A 710 -16.10 21.87 -1.96
CA ILE A 710 -16.36 23.21 -2.50
C ILE A 710 -17.42 23.92 -1.65
N LEU A 711 -18.52 23.24 -1.30
CA LEU A 711 -19.58 23.81 -0.47
C LEU A 711 -19.08 24.27 0.91
N HIS A 712 -18.26 23.46 1.58
CA HIS A 712 -17.68 23.79 2.88
C HIS A 712 -16.66 24.93 2.83
N GLY A 713 -15.98 25.13 1.69
CA GLY A 713 -15.10 26.28 1.48
C GLY A 713 -15.85 27.56 1.07
N ALA A 714 -17.02 27.43 0.42
CA ALA A 714 -17.76 28.57 -0.10
C ALA A 714 -18.62 29.29 0.95
N ASN A 715 -19.23 28.57 1.91
CA ASN A 715 -20.29 29.12 2.78
C ASN A 715 -20.05 28.87 4.28
N GLU A 716 -19.83 29.93 5.07
CA GLU A 716 -19.79 29.85 6.55
C GLU A 716 -21.16 30.03 7.23
N LYS A 717 -22.16 30.62 6.54
CA LYS A 717 -23.44 31.06 7.15
C LYS A 717 -24.70 30.31 6.72
N GLU A 718 -24.64 29.49 5.66
CA GLU A 718 -25.82 28.80 5.10
C GLU A 718 -25.71 27.27 5.15
N THR A 719 -25.21 26.72 6.25
CA THR A 719 -25.40 25.29 6.57
C THR A 719 -26.83 25.04 7.06
N ARG A 720 -27.86 25.44 6.29
CA ARG A 720 -29.27 25.15 6.59
C ARG A 720 -29.64 23.77 6.03
N SER A 721 -30.03 22.89 6.96
CA SER A 721 -30.67 21.57 6.81
C SER A 721 -30.23 20.69 5.63
N TRP A 722 -29.39 19.69 5.93
CA TRP A 722 -29.07 18.57 5.03
C TRP A 722 -30.31 17.74 4.69
N ALA A 723 -31.05 18.12 3.65
CA ALA A 723 -31.95 17.22 2.94
C ALA A 723 -31.13 16.45 1.90
N ALA A 724 -30.40 15.41 2.35
CA ALA A 724 -29.66 14.49 1.48
C ALA A 724 -30.56 13.77 0.45
N ASP A 725 -31.87 13.93 0.57
CA ASP A 725 -32.87 13.21 -0.21
C ASP A 725 -33.11 13.81 -1.62
N TYR A 726 -32.46 14.93 -1.97
CA TYR A 726 -32.67 15.63 -3.27
C TYR A 726 -31.41 15.85 -4.13
N VAL A 727 -30.21 15.46 -3.68
CA VAL A 727 -28.97 15.69 -4.45
C VAL A 727 -28.57 14.42 -5.20
N THR A 728 -28.70 14.43 -6.52
CA THR A 728 -28.34 13.32 -7.41
C THR A 728 -26.94 13.50 -8.02
N ILE A 729 -26.39 12.45 -8.64
CA ILE A 729 -25.08 12.50 -9.33
C ILE A 729 -25.10 13.56 -10.43
N GLU A 730 -26.21 13.70 -11.16
CA GLU A 730 -26.37 14.68 -12.24
C GLU A 730 -26.31 16.12 -11.71
N ILE A 731 -26.86 16.36 -10.51
CA ILE A 731 -26.78 17.68 -9.85
C ILE A 731 -25.34 17.97 -9.43
N MET A 732 -24.63 16.97 -8.89
CA MET A 732 -23.21 17.13 -8.52
C MET A 732 -22.34 17.39 -9.75
N ASP A 733 -22.53 16.63 -10.82
CA ASP A 733 -21.79 16.79 -12.08
C ASP A 733 -22.08 18.15 -12.71
N ALA A 734 -23.33 18.60 -12.75
CA ALA A 734 -23.68 19.93 -13.24
C ALA A 734 -23.04 21.04 -12.39
N PHE A 735 -23.01 20.89 -11.06
CA PHE A 735 -22.38 21.84 -10.14
C PHE A 735 -20.86 21.89 -10.32
N ILE A 736 -20.20 20.73 -10.40
CA ILE A 736 -18.75 20.63 -10.58
C ILE A 736 -18.36 21.11 -11.98
N LEU A 737 -19.14 20.82 -13.01
CA LEU A 737 -18.96 21.35 -14.36
C LEU A 737 -19.02 22.88 -14.35
N THR A 738 -19.99 23.44 -13.61
CA THR A 738 -20.12 24.90 -13.45
C THR A 738 -18.92 25.50 -12.71
N CYS A 739 -18.49 24.90 -11.59
CA CYS A 739 -17.35 25.39 -10.82
C CYS A 739 -16.02 25.21 -11.56
N SER A 740 -15.83 24.12 -12.29
CA SER A 740 -14.60 23.85 -13.04
C SER A 740 -14.57 24.53 -14.41
N LYS A 741 -15.71 25.03 -14.88
CA LYS A 741 -15.90 25.60 -16.22
C LYS A 741 -15.52 24.64 -17.35
N GLY A 742 -15.73 23.34 -17.12
CA GLY A 742 -15.38 22.28 -18.08
C GLY A 742 -13.90 21.88 -18.08
N LEU A 743 -13.07 22.45 -17.20
CA LEU A 743 -11.64 22.12 -17.15
C LEU A 743 -11.33 20.87 -16.31
N VAL A 744 -12.33 20.32 -15.61
CA VAL A 744 -12.18 19.12 -14.76
C VAL A 744 -13.11 18.02 -15.29
N GLN A 745 -12.59 16.81 -15.37
CA GLN A 745 -13.31 15.60 -15.72
C GLN A 745 -13.09 14.50 -14.67
N PHE A 746 -13.89 13.44 -14.74
CA PHE A 746 -13.75 12.27 -13.87
C PHE A 746 -13.11 11.10 -14.63
N SER A 747 -12.03 10.55 -14.08
CA SER A 747 -11.42 9.29 -14.53
C SER A 747 -11.76 8.22 -13.51
N GLY A 748 -12.64 7.29 -13.89
CA GLY A 748 -13.31 6.41 -12.93
C GLY A 748 -14.15 7.23 -11.95
N GLU A 749 -13.77 7.22 -10.67
CA GLU A 749 -14.48 7.96 -9.60
C GLU A 749 -13.79 9.27 -9.17
N THR A 750 -12.60 9.58 -9.71
CA THR A 750 -11.76 10.68 -9.21
C THR A 750 -11.63 11.86 -10.17
N ALA A 751 -11.59 13.07 -9.62
CA ALA A 751 -11.48 14.31 -10.39
C ALA A 751 -10.05 14.61 -10.85
N GLN A 752 -9.89 14.98 -12.12
CA GLN A 752 -8.63 15.42 -12.73
C GLN A 752 -8.87 16.53 -13.76
N PHE A 753 -7.81 17.24 -14.16
CA PHE A 753 -7.93 18.19 -15.28
C PHE A 753 -8.12 17.43 -16.60
N ILE A 754 -8.83 18.05 -17.54
CA ILE A 754 -9.00 17.52 -18.90
C ILE A 754 -7.66 17.32 -19.62
N HIS A 755 -6.63 18.10 -19.26
CA HIS A 755 -5.28 17.96 -19.79
C HIS A 755 -4.25 18.61 -18.86
N GLU A 756 -3.00 18.12 -18.87
CA GLU A 756 -1.90 18.63 -18.03
C GLU A 756 -1.58 20.10 -18.32
N THR A 757 -1.75 20.57 -19.56
CA THR A 757 -1.57 21.99 -19.92
C THR A 757 -2.45 22.93 -19.09
N VAL A 758 -3.62 22.48 -18.61
CA VAL A 758 -4.46 23.28 -17.71
C VAL A 758 -3.73 23.52 -16.38
N ARG A 759 -3.09 22.47 -15.85
CA ARG A 759 -2.29 22.56 -14.62
C ARG A 759 -1.05 23.44 -14.82
N ASP A 760 -0.35 23.29 -15.94
CA ASP A 760 0.79 24.15 -16.28
C ASP A 760 0.38 25.62 -16.30
N PHE A 761 -0.71 25.94 -17.00
CA PHE A 761 -1.23 27.31 -17.08
C PHE A 761 -1.57 27.88 -15.70
N LEU A 762 -2.21 27.08 -14.85
CA LEU A 762 -2.59 27.49 -13.50
C LEU A 762 -1.37 27.75 -12.59
N ILE A 763 -0.33 26.91 -12.66
CA ILE A 763 0.84 26.99 -11.79
C ILE A 763 1.89 27.98 -12.31
N HIS A 764 2.15 27.99 -13.62
CA HIS A 764 3.29 28.68 -14.23
C HIS A 764 2.92 29.95 -14.99
N ASP A 765 1.74 30.01 -15.62
CA ASP A 765 1.33 31.14 -16.47
C ASP A 765 0.41 32.13 -15.74
N ASN A 766 0.57 32.26 -14.42
CA ASN A 766 -0.26 33.11 -13.55
C ASN A 766 -1.78 32.80 -13.62
N GLY A 767 -2.20 31.66 -14.17
CA GLY A 767 -3.62 31.31 -14.29
C GLY A 767 -4.36 31.30 -12.94
N MET A 768 -3.68 30.91 -11.87
CA MET A 768 -4.23 30.99 -10.50
C MET A 768 -4.44 32.43 -10.01
N GLN A 769 -3.66 33.41 -10.47
CA GLN A 769 -3.82 34.82 -10.08
C GLN A 769 -5.05 35.46 -10.74
N LEU A 770 -5.51 34.93 -11.87
CA LEU A 770 -6.73 35.42 -12.54
C LEU A 770 -7.99 35.16 -11.70
N ILE A 771 -7.96 34.11 -10.88
CA ILE A 771 -9.10 33.64 -10.08
C ILE A 771 -8.94 33.88 -8.58
N ALA A 772 -7.71 34.13 -8.10
CA ALA A 772 -7.42 34.50 -6.71
C ALA A 772 -7.37 36.03 -6.57
N SER A 773 -8.29 36.60 -5.78
CA SER A 773 -8.39 38.06 -5.56
C SER A 773 -7.26 38.64 -4.71
N ASP A 774 -6.53 37.80 -3.98
CA ASP A 774 -5.63 38.24 -2.90
C ASP A 774 -4.16 38.04 -3.25
N ALA A 775 -3.37 39.12 -3.10
CA ALA A 775 -1.92 39.14 -3.22
C ALA A 775 -1.26 38.40 -2.03
N THR A 776 -1.43 37.07 -1.98
CA THR A 776 -0.79 36.22 -0.96
C THR A 776 0.66 35.91 -1.34
N LYS A 777 1.55 35.89 -0.34
CA LYS A 777 2.98 35.56 -0.51
C LYS A 777 3.23 34.15 -1.11
N SER A 778 2.25 33.25 -0.99
CA SER A 778 2.29 31.89 -1.54
C SER A 778 0.87 31.38 -1.82
N ILE A 779 0.52 31.28 -3.11
CA ILE A 779 -0.77 30.73 -3.57
C ILE A 779 -0.98 29.31 -3.02
N LYS A 780 0.08 28.49 -3.01
CA LYS A 780 0.05 27.13 -2.51
C LYS A 780 -0.18 27.09 -1.00
N GLY A 781 0.53 27.92 -0.22
CA GLY A 781 0.34 28.02 1.23
C GLY A 781 -1.09 28.43 1.58
N ALA A 782 -1.61 29.45 0.91
CA ALA A 782 -2.98 29.94 1.07
C ALA A 782 -4.04 28.88 0.69
N ALA A 783 -3.82 28.12 -0.39
CA ALA A 783 -4.72 27.04 -0.78
C ALA A 783 -4.75 25.91 0.26
N HIS A 784 -3.59 25.51 0.81
CA HIS A 784 -3.52 24.53 1.89
C HIS A 784 -4.17 25.06 3.19
N ASP A 785 -4.02 26.35 3.50
CA ASP A 785 -4.69 26.97 4.64
C ASP A 785 -6.23 26.98 4.47
N THR A 786 -6.70 27.21 3.26
CA THR A 786 -8.12 27.15 2.90
C THR A 786 -8.64 25.71 2.95
N LEU A 787 -7.87 24.70 2.48
CA LEU A 787 -8.20 23.28 2.62
C LEU A 787 -8.35 22.90 4.09
N LYS A 788 -7.40 23.32 4.93
CA LYS A 788 -7.45 23.12 6.39
C LYS A 788 -8.72 23.73 6.97
N SER A 789 -9.06 24.98 6.63
CA SER A 789 -10.28 25.65 7.09
C SER A 789 -11.55 24.95 6.60
N CYS A 790 -11.57 24.47 5.35
CA CYS A 790 -12.65 23.64 4.82
C CYS A 790 -12.83 22.33 5.60
N CYS A 791 -11.73 21.65 5.92
CA CYS A 791 -11.73 20.45 6.75
C CYS A 791 -12.29 20.75 8.15
N LEU A 792 -11.86 21.85 8.78
CA LEU A 792 -12.38 22.30 10.08
C LEU A 792 -13.88 22.63 10.03
N ASN A 793 -14.34 23.29 8.97
CA ASN A 793 -15.74 23.62 8.77
C ASN A 793 -16.59 22.36 8.58
N CYS A 794 -16.12 21.38 7.81
CA CYS A 794 -16.77 20.09 7.65
C CYS A 794 -16.92 19.36 9.00
N ILE A 795 -15.82 19.30 9.78
CA ILE A 795 -15.82 18.70 11.12
C ILE A 795 -16.77 19.49 12.04
N SER A 796 -16.62 20.81 12.15
CA SER A 796 -17.43 21.67 13.01
C SER A 796 -18.93 21.61 12.69
N SER A 797 -19.31 21.62 11.41
CA SER A 797 -20.71 21.48 10.99
C SER A 797 -21.28 20.11 11.35
N THR A 798 -20.48 19.05 11.20
CA THR A 798 -20.84 17.71 11.67
C THR A 798 -21.05 17.70 13.18
N LEU A 799 -20.17 18.34 13.96
CA LEU A 799 -20.32 18.45 15.41
C LEU A 799 -21.56 19.24 15.83
N LYS A 800 -21.87 20.36 15.16
CA LYS A 800 -23.09 21.15 15.42
C LYS A 800 -24.36 20.34 15.20
N ILE A 801 -24.35 19.45 14.21
CA ILE A 801 -25.51 18.59 13.88
C ILE A 801 -25.66 17.46 14.89
N ILE A 802 -24.56 16.94 15.41
CA ILE A 802 -24.58 15.89 16.44
C ILE A 802 -24.95 16.45 17.81
N TRP A 803 -24.53 17.67 18.15
CA TRP A 803 -24.62 18.18 19.53
C TRP A 803 -25.57 19.37 19.74
N GLY A 804 -26.14 19.93 18.68
CA GLY A 804 -27.05 21.08 18.74
C GLY A 804 -26.34 22.40 19.08
N SER A 805 -26.90 23.51 18.61
CA SER A 805 -26.34 24.85 18.85
C SER A 805 -26.60 25.29 20.29
N GLY A 806 -25.63 25.17 21.19
CA GLY A 806 -25.63 25.98 22.43
C GLY A 806 -25.14 25.37 23.74
N ARG A 807 -24.47 24.21 23.79
CA ARG A 807 -23.84 23.73 25.04
C ARG A 807 -22.33 23.49 24.88
N PRO A 808 -21.48 24.02 25.78
CA PRO A 808 -20.07 23.63 25.83
C PRO A 808 -19.98 22.15 26.23
N VAL A 809 -19.35 21.34 25.38
CA VAL A 809 -19.24 19.89 25.57
C VAL A 809 -18.19 19.60 26.63
N ARG A 810 -18.60 18.87 27.67
CA ARG A 810 -17.72 18.25 28.66
C ARG A 810 -17.43 16.81 28.22
N PHE A 811 -16.17 16.51 27.88
CA PHE A 811 -15.69 15.24 27.32
C PHE A 811 -15.57 14.09 28.33
N ASP A 812 -16.11 14.29 29.53
CA ASP A 812 -15.91 13.48 30.72
C ASP A 812 -16.88 12.29 30.82
N ASN A 813 -17.81 12.11 29.87
CA ASN A 813 -18.77 11.00 29.91
C ASN A 813 -19.01 10.36 28.53
N LEU A 814 -18.20 9.33 28.23
CA LEU A 814 -18.18 8.58 26.96
C LEU A 814 -19.53 7.90 26.64
N ASP A 815 -20.25 7.42 27.66
CA ASP A 815 -21.52 6.71 27.47
C ASP A 815 -22.66 7.65 27.07
N ARG A 816 -22.63 8.89 27.58
CA ARG A 816 -23.61 9.92 27.22
C ARG A 816 -23.46 10.38 25.76
N LEU A 817 -22.22 10.44 25.26
CA LEU A 817 -21.92 10.84 23.88
C LEU A 817 -22.19 9.70 22.88
N ARG A 818 -21.89 8.45 23.27
CA ARG A 818 -22.27 7.25 22.50
C ARG A 818 -23.80 7.15 22.40
N GLY A 819 -24.52 7.42 23.49
CA GLY A 819 -25.98 7.49 23.49
C GLY A 819 -26.55 8.59 22.58
N ILE A 820 -25.88 9.74 22.42
CA ILE A 820 -26.30 10.78 21.46
C ILE A 820 -26.06 10.32 20.02
N TYR A 821 -24.89 9.73 19.74
CA TYR A 821 -24.57 9.16 18.42
C TYR A 821 -25.55 8.05 18.03
N ASP A 822 -25.78 7.08 18.92
CA ASP A 822 -26.72 5.99 18.73
C ASP A 822 -28.16 6.50 18.59
N SER A 823 -28.55 7.51 19.37
CA SER A 823 -29.85 8.17 19.24
C SER A 823 -30.04 8.89 17.91
N ILE A 824 -29.00 9.49 17.32
CA ILE A 824 -29.06 10.12 15.98
C ILE A 824 -29.16 9.05 14.89
N VAL A 825 -28.41 7.96 15.02
CA VAL A 825 -28.48 6.79 14.12
C VAL A 825 -29.86 6.13 14.20
N GLU A 826 -30.46 6.04 15.39
CA GLU A 826 -31.82 5.49 15.60
C GLU A 826 -32.93 6.46 15.17
N SER A 827 -32.75 7.77 15.35
CA SER A 827 -33.68 8.79 14.85
C SER A 827 -33.71 8.81 13.32
N GLY A 828 -32.56 8.58 12.68
CA GLY A 828 -32.44 8.37 11.24
C GLY A 828 -33.05 7.05 10.74
N ARG A 829 -33.25 6.05 11.62
CA ARG A 829 -33.94 4.79 11.29
C ARG A 829 -35.46 4.88 11.37
N LYS A 830 -36.02 5.79 12.18
CA LYS A 830 -37.48 5.90 12.38
C LYS A 830 -38.20 6.68 11.27
N ASN A 831 -37.48 7.50 10.50
CA ASN A 831 -38.01 8.18 9.32
C ASN A 831 -37.31 7.65 8.05
N TYR A 832 -38.06 6.96 7.20
CA TYR A 832 -37.73 6.42 5.87
C TYR A 832 -37.05 5.05 5.77
N SER A 833 -37.78 4.12 5.15
CA SER A 833 -37.43 2.71 4.92
C SER A 833 -36.51 2.45 3.72
N ASN A 834 -35.60 3.36 3.33
CA ASN A 834 -34.73 3.12 2.16
C ASN A 834 -33.35 3.81 2.14
N SER A 835 -32.77 4.25 3.27
CA SER A 835 -31.41 4.81 3.26
C SER A 835 -30.46 4.18 4.30
N LYS A 836 -29.26 3.80 3.84
CA LYS A 836 -28.14 3.27 4.64
C LYS A 836 -27.55 4.36 5.54
N PRO A 837 -27.31 4.13 6.85
CA PRO A 837 -27.10 5.21 7.82
C PRO A 837 -25.63 5.70 7.99
N LEU A 838 -24.81 5.81 6.93
CA LEU A 838 -23.47 6.46 7.04
C LEU A 838 -23.00 7.32 5.84
N TYR A 839 -23.83 7.53 4.81
CA TYR A 839 -23.48 8.36 3.63
C TYR A 839 -23.80 9.86 3.77
N LYS A 840 -24.22 10.35 4.95
CA LYS A 840 -24.73 11.73 5.09
C LYS A 840 -23.66 12.83 5.28
N THR A 841 -22.35 12.52 5.24
CA THR A 841 -21.27 13.55 5.24
C THR A 841 -20.11 13.20 4.30
N PRO A 842 -20.31 13.23 2.97
CA PRO A 842 -19.20 13.07 2.03
C PRO A 842 -18.14 14.16 2.29
N PHE A 843 -16.86 13.84 2.11
CA PHE A 843 -15.68 14.64 2.52
C PHE A 843 -15.25 14.56 4.00
N LEU A 844 -16.09 14.12 4.96
CA LEU A 844 -15.70 14.07 6.37
C LEU A 844 -14.47 13.16 6.62
N HIS A 845 -14.40 12.03 5.92
CA HIS A 845 -13.25 11.13 5.99
C HIS A 845 -11.98 11.85 5.52
N TYR A 846 -11.99 12.47 4.34
CA TYR A 846 -10.87 13.28 3.86
C TYR A 846 -10.47 14.35 4.88
N ALA A 847 -11.44 15.09 5.41
CA ALA A 847 -11.24 16.16 6.38
C ALA A 847 -10.56 15.67 7.67
N LEU A 848 -11.00 14.53 8.21
CA LEU A 848 -10.43 13.96 9.44
C LEU A 848 -8.98 13.49 9.26
N PHE A 849 -8.60 12.95 8.11
CA PHE A 849 -7.26 12.40 7.85
C PHE A 849 -6.24 13.40 7.33
N HIS A 850 -6.69 14.45 6.63
CA HIS A 850 -5.77 15.35 5.93
C HIS A 850 -5.73 16.76 6.52
N LEU A 851 -6.50 17.04 7.59
CA LEU A 851 -6.49 18.33 8.28
C LEU A 851 -5.08 18.76 8.72
N LEU A 852 -4.36 17.91 9.45
CA LEU A 852 -3.02 18.24 9.95
C LEU A 852 -1.98 18.30 8.81
N HIS A 853 -2.15 17.51 7.76
CA HIS A 853 -1.33 17.60 6.54
C HIS A 853 -1.47 18.98 5.87
N HIS A 854 -2.70 19.47 5.69
CA HIS A 854 -2.95 20.78 5.09
C HIS A 854 -2.43 21.91 5.98
N ALA A 855 -2.58 21.82 7.30
CA ALA A 855 -1.95 22.78 8.22
C ALA A 855 -0.42 22.79 8.08
N ASN A 856 0.23 21.62 8.04
CA ASN A 856 1.69 21.53 7.87
C ASN A 856 2.17 22.12 6.54
N ALA A 857 1.45 21.83 5.45
CA ALA A 857 1.76 22.39 4.13
C ALA A 857 1.52 23.91 4.06
N ALA A 858 0.56 24.44 4.81
CA ALA A 858 0.32 25.88 4.94
C ALA A 858 1.47 26.58 5.68
N GLU A 859 1.93 26.02 6.81
CA GLU A 859 3.10 26.51 7.55
C GLU A 859 4.36 26.52 6.66
N ALA A 860 4.63 25.40 5.99
CA ALA A 860 5.74 25.29 5.02
C ALA A 860 5.61 26.29 3.86
N GLY A 861 4.37 26.66 3.49
CA GLY A 861 4.05 27.65 2.49
C GLY A 861 4.12 29.11 2.99
N GLY A 862 4.54 29.34 4.23
CA GLY A 862 4.67 30.68 4.83
C GLY A 862 3.40 31.24 5.46
N VAL A 863 2.37 30.41 5.67
CA VAL A 863 1.13 30.79 6.38
C VAL A 863 1.15 30.21 7.78
N SER A 864 1.37 31.07 8.78
CA SER A 864 1.54 30.64 10.18
C SER A 864 0.32 29.89 10.74
N GLN A 865 0.59 28.77 11.42
CA GLN A 865 -0.36 27.88 12.06
C GLN A 865 -0.26 27.91 13.59
N VAL A 866 0.51 28.84 14.17
CA VAL A 866 0.68 28.94 15.63
C VAL A 866 -0.68 29.07 16.34
N SER A 867 -1.54 29.96 15.87
CA SER A 867 -2.89 30.14 16.44
C SER A 867 -3.76 28.89 16.28
N PHE A 868 -3.62 28.18 15.15
CA PHE A 868 -4.30 26.91 14.94
C PHE A 868 -3.84 25.86 15.95
N ILE A 869 -2.52 25.69 16.14
CA ILE A 869 -1.91 24.75 17.09
C ILE A 869 -2.40 25.03 18.51
N GLN A 870 -2.41 26.30 18.94
CA GLN A 870 -2.84 26.71 20.29
C GLN A 870 -4.33 26.45 20.53
N ALA A 871 -5.16 26.61 19.50
CA ALA A 871 -6.60 26.37 19.58
C ALA A 871 -7.01 24.91 19.28
N PHE A 872 -6.07 24.07 18.80
CA PHE A 872 -6.39 22.74 18.30
C PHE A 872 -6.83 21.80 19.42
N GLN A 873 -8.08 21.31 19.33
CA GLN A 873 -8.64 20.39 20.31
C GLN A 873 -8.27 18.94 19.96
N LEU A 874 -7.03 18.54 20.25
CA LEU A 874 -6.51 17.19 19.95
C LEU A 874 -7.44 16.08 20.45
N ARG A 875 -7.91 16.18 21.70
CA ARG A 875 -8.78 15.16 22.30
C ARG A 875 -10.07 14.98 21.51
N SER A 876 -10.70 16.09 21.11
CA SER A 876 -11.92 16.10 20.29
C SER A 876 -11.65 15.47 18.92
N TRP A 877 -10.54 15.82 18.28
CA TRP A 877 -10.18 15.29 16.96
C TRP A 877 -9.85 13.80 16.98
N VAL A 878 -9.02 13.34 17.93
CA VAL A 878 -8.71 11.90 18.14
C VAL A 878 -9.99 11.11 18.44
N TYR A 879 -10.87 11.69 19.26
CA TYR A 879 -12.16 11.08 19.56
C TYR A 879 -13.05 10.95 18.32
N LEU A 880 -13.15 11.99 17.49
CA LEU A 880 -13.95 11.94 16.27
C LEU A 880 -13.38 10.95 15.25
N ARG A 881 -12.05 10.91 15.08
CA ARG A 881 -11.40 9.85 14.30
C ARG A 881 -11.78 8.48 14.83
N LYS A 882 -11.77 8.27 16.15
CA LYS A 882 -12.17 6.99 16.74
C LYS A 882 -13.64 6.63 16.50
N VAL A 883 -14.55 7.58 16.71
CA VAL A 883 -16.00 7.39 16.56
C VAL A 883 -16.39 7.12 15.10
N PHE A 884 -15.84 7.88 14.15
CA PHE A 884 -16.22 7.79 12.74
C PHE A 884 -15.50 6.71 11.95
N LEU A 885 -14.46 6.08 12.49
CA LEU A 885 -13.59 5.20 11.71
C LEU A 885 -13.58 3.74 12.17
N GLU A 886 -14.28 3.38 13.24
CA GLU A 886 -14.22 2.03 13.83
C GLU A 886 -12.78 1.51 14.00
N LEU A 887 -11.79 2.42 14.12
CA LEU A 887 -10.37 2.08 14.08
C LEU A 887 -9.95 1.35 15.35
N GLY A 888 -9.34 0.18 15.15
CA GLY A 888 -8.56 -0.52 16.17
C GLY A 888 -7.46 0.38 16.75
N THR A 889 -7.30 0.25 18.07
CA THR A 889 -6.27 0.84 18.95
C THR A 889 -5.37 1.94 18.35
N PHE A 890 -5.86 3.18 18.29
CA PHE A 890 -4.97 4.30 18.59
C PHE A 890 -4.57 4.16 20.06
N ASN A 891 -3.37 3.64 20.33
CA ASN A 891 -2.81 3.58 21.68
C ASN A 891 -2.46 5.00 22.12
N SER A 892 -3.46 5.75 22.56
CA SER A 892 -3.54 6.24 23.93
C SER A 892 -4.48 7.44 24.02
N LEU A 893 -5.39 7.39 24.99
CA LEU A 893 -5.99 8.60 25.58
C LEU A 893 -4.94 9.45 26.34
N ARG A 894 -3.64 9.18 26.14
CA ARG A 894 -2.48 9.84 26.75
C ARG A 894 -1.55 10.50 25.72
N SER A 895 -1.86 10.46 24.41
CA SER A 895 -0.95 11.01 23.38
C SER A 895 -0.93 12.53 23.44
N THR A 896 0.25 13.11 23.59
CA THR A 896 0.45 14.56 23.48
C THR A 896 0.29 15.00 22.02
N PHE A 897 -0.07 16.27 21.78
CA PHE A 897 -0.23 16.78 20.40
C PHE A 897 1.07 16.62 19.60
N LEU A 898 2.20 16.83 20.28
CA LEU A 898 3.54 16.68 19.76
C LEU A 898 3.84 15.24 19.31
N TYR A 899 3.45 14.23 20.09
CA TYR A 899 3.56 12.83 19.69
C TYR A 899 2.73 12.54 18.43
N THR A 900 1.51 13.06 18.35
CA THR A 900 0.65 12.92 17.16
C THR A 900 1.26 13.57 15.91
N LEU A 901 1.84 14.77 16.04
CA LEU A 901 2.51 15.45 14.94
C LEU A 901 3.77 14.69 14.48
N ALA A 902 4.52 14.10 15.42
CA ALA A 902 5.69 13.29 15.13
C ALA A 902 5.34 11.97 14.44
N GLU A 903 4.30 11.27 14.91
CA GLU A 903 3.80 10.03 14.30
C GLU A 903 3.37 10.23 12.84
N GLU A 904 2.79 11.39 12.52
CA GLU A 904 2.38 11.74 11.15
C GLU A 904 3.47 12.46 10.33
N GLY A 905 4.67 12.68 10.86
CA GLY A 905 5.81 13.27 10.15
C GLY A 905 5.66 14.76 9.80
N LEU A 906 5.00 15.54 10.66
CA LEU A 906 4.60 16.93 10.39
C LEU A 906 5.62 17.95 10.93
N GLY A 907 6.83 17.94 10.36
CA GLY A 907 7.97 18.73 10.84
C GLY A 907 7.74 20.25 10.94
N SER A 908 7.05 20.86 9.99
CA SER A 908 6.79 22.31 10.00
C SER A 908 5.86 22.71 11.15
N LEU A 909 4.84 21.90 11.47
CA LEU A 909 3.99 22.14 12.64
C LEU A 909 4.72 21.91 13.96
N ILE A 910 5.62 20.93 14.02
CA ILE A 910 6.46 20.70 15.21
C ILE A 910 7.31 21.94 15.47
N MET A 911 7.95 22.51 14.45
CA MET A 911 8.74 23.74 14.58
C MET A 911 7.90 24.94 15.00
N ALA A 912 6.72 25.12 14.39
CA ALA A 912 5.79 26.18 14.78
C ALA A 912 5.33 26.03 16.25
N MET A 913 5.09 24.80 16.71
CA MET A 913 4.73 24.52 18.10
C MET A 913 5.87 24.83 19.08
N LEU A 914 7.12 24.52 18.71
CA LEU A 914 8.31 24.81 19.53
C LEU A 914 8.60 26.32 19.62
N HIS A 915 8.44 27.06 18.53
CA HIS A 915 8.59 28.52 18.53
C HIS A 915 7.52 29.24 19.37
N ALA A 916 6.33 28.64 19.51
CA ALA A 916 5.22 29.21 20.25
C ALA A 916 5.32 29.04 21.78
N ASP A 917 6.14 28.11 22.29
CA ASP A 917 6.34 27.86 23.72
C ASP A 917 7.83 27.56 24.06
N PRO A 918 8.69 28.60 24.07
CA PRO A 918 10.15 28.44 24.24
C PRO A 918 10.58 27.85 25.59
N GLY A 919 9.67 27.76 26.57
CA GLY A 919 9.92 27.25 27.91
C GLY A 919 9.83 25.72 28.02
N LYS A 920 9.27 25.03 27.02
CA LYS A 920 9.33 23.56 26.89
C LYS A 920 10.55 23.19 26.07
N THR A 921 11.58 22.72 26.75
CA THR A 921 12.89 22.40 26.20
C THR A 921 12.90 21.14 25.33
N PRO A 922 13.83 21.03 24.35
CA PRO A 922 14.10 19.82 23.58
C PRO A 922 14.31 18.54 24.40
N HIS A 923 14.89 18.64 25.61
CA HIS A 923 15.09 17.49 26.48
C HIS A 923 13.79 16.88 27.00
N LEU A 924 12.74 17.69 27.23
CA LEU A 924 11.42 17.18 27.63
C LEU A 924 10.75 16.41 26.49
N LEU A 925 11.01 16.80 25.24
CA LEU A 925 10.55 16.07 24.04
C LEU A 925 11.23 14.70 23.94
N VAL A 926 12.55 14.64 24.11
CA VAL A 926 13.32 13.39 24.06
C VAL A 926 12.98 12.49 25.24
N GLU A 927 12.83 13.05 26.44
CA GLU A 927 12.34 12.31 27.61
C GLU A 927 10.95 11.72 27.39
N GLU A 928 10.01 12.52 26.86
CA GLU A 928 8.65 12.05 26.62
C GLU A 928 8.62 10.95 25.57
N LEU A 929 9.41 11.08 24.50
CA LEU A 929 9.56 10.03 23.48
C LEU A 929 10.22 8.77 24.08
N LEU A 930 11.28 8.91 24.87
CA LEU A 930 11.99 7.78 25.50
C LEU A 930 11.16 7.07 26.60
N ARG A 931 10.12 7.71 27.15
CA ARG A 931 9.14 7.07 28.05
C ARG A 931 8.28 6.02 27.35
N HIS A 932 8.19 6.05 26.03
CA HIS A 932 7.49 5.04 25.24
C HIS A 932 8.37 3.81 24.99
N GLU A 933 7.84 2.60 25.23
CA GLU A 933 8.58 1.34 25.08
C GLU A 933 8.82 0.94 23.61
N ASP A 934 8.05 1.51 22.68
CA ASP A 934 8.07 1.18 21.25
C ASP A 934 9.04 2.02 20.40
N VAL A 935 9.86 2.87 21.03
CA VAL A 935 10.88 3.69 20.33
C VAL A 935 12.15 2.87 20.04
N GLU A 936 12.52 2.75 18.77
CA GLU A 936 13.79 2.14 18.34
C GLU A 936 14.99 3.04 18.57
N LEU A 937 15.85 2.60 19.49
CA LEU A 937 16.95 3.40 20.03
C LEU A 937 18.22 3.35 19.17
N ASN A 938 18.29 2.43 18.20
CA ASN A 938 19.48 2.14 17.39
C ASN A 938 19.31 2.47 15.90
N PHE A 939 18.27 3.22 15.56
CA PHE A 939 18.02 3.56 14.16
C PHE A 939 19.17 4.40 13.59
N ARG A 940 19.66 4.00 12.40
CA ARG A 940 20.78 4.63 11.72
C ARG A 940 20.26 5.55 10.61
N ASP A 941 20.69 6.82 10.61
CA ASP A 941 20.31 7.73 9.52
C ASP A 941 20.83 7.25 8.16
N ALA A 942 20.10 7.55 7.08
CA ALA A 942 20.41 7.00 5.74
C ALA A 942 21.63 7.65 5.06
N GLU A 943 22.05 8.85 5.50
CA GLU A 943 23.12 9.62 4.85
C GLU A 943 24.50 9.23 5.40
N LYS A 944 24.57 9.04 6.71
CA LYS A 944 25.80 8.91 7.51
C LYS A 944 25.73 7.76 8.51
N GLY A 945 24.63 7.02 8.58
CA GLY A 945 24.52 5.83 9.42
C GLY A 945 24.59 6.10 10.92
N ARG A 946 24.28 7.32 11.38
CA ARG A 946 24.42 7.73 12.79
C ARG A 946 23.19 7.36 13.61
N THR A 947 23.41 6.98 14.87
CA THR A 947 22.36 6.62 15.85
C THR A 947 22.01 7.79 16.77
N PRO A 948 20.87 7.75 17.49
CA PRO A 948 20.56 8.74 18.53
C PRO A 948 21.67 8.90 19.57
N MET A 949 22.30 7.79 19.98
CA MET A 949 23.45 7.80 20.89
C MET A 949 24.65 8.52 20.28
N TRP A 950 24.93 8.30 18.98
CA TRP A 950 26.00 8.97 18.27
C TRP A 950 25.77 10.49 18.22
N CYS A 951 24.56 10.94 17.88
CA CYS A 951 24.23 12.37 17.82
C CYS A 951 24.30 13.04 19.21
N ALA A 952 23.78 12.38 20.26
CA ALA A 952 23.88 12.89 21.63
C ALA A 952 25.33 12.98 22.11
N ALA A 953 26.20 12.09 21.62
CA ALA A 953 27.62 12.06 21.95
C ALA A 953 28.44 13.10 21.19
N GLU A 954 28.11 13.39 19.92
CA GLU A 954 28.71 14.48 19.13
C GLU A 954 28.44 15.85 19.78
N GLU A 955 27.24 16.03 20.33
CA GLU A 955 26.75 17.31 20.85
C GLU A 955 26.90 17.46 22.38
N GLY A 956 27.43 16.44 23.06
CA GLY A 956 27.72 16.50 24.50
C GLY A 956 26.49 16.46 25.41
N HIS A 957 25.39 15.87 24.98
CA HIS A 957 24.11 15.89 25.72
C HIS A 957 24.02 14.81 26.80
N GLU A 958 24.63 15.10 27.95
CA GLU A 958 24.74 14.23 29.13
C GLU A 958 23.42 13.57 29.57
N ALA A 959 22.34 14.36 29.69
CA ALA A 959 21.04 13.88 30.14
C ALA A 959 20.43 12.85 29.17
N ILE A 960 20.58 13.08 27.87
CA ILE A 960 20.08 12.17 26.82
C ILE A 960 20.94 10.90 26.77
N VAL A 961 22.26 11.03 26.86
CA VAL A 961 23.18 9.88 26.94
C VAL A 961 22.85 9.01 28.15
N LYS A 962 22.61 9.62 29.31
CA LYS A 962 22.21 8.90 30.53
C LYS A 962 20.90 8.13 30.35
N LEU A 963 19.86 8.78 29.82
CA LEU A 963 18.57 8.15 29.54
C LEU A 963 18.68 7.00 28.53
N LEU A 964 19.51 7.15 27.49
CA LEU A 964 19.76 6.09 26.53
C LEU A 964 20.54 4.92 27.15
N LEU A 965 21.54 5.17 28.01
CA LEU A 965 22.29 4.13 28.70
C LEU A 965 21.44 3.33 29.69
N GLU A 966 20.42 3.96 30.30
CA GLU A 966 19.45 3.33 31.20
C GLU A 966 18.49 2.37 30.45
N ARG A 967 18.38 2.46 29.12
CA ARG A 967 17.51 1.60 28.31
C ARG A 967 18.24 0.31 27.88
N GLN A 968 17.55 -0.83 28.02
CA GLN A 968 18.04 -2.10 27.50
C GLN A 968 18.02 -2.10 25.96
N GLY A 969 19.07 -2.66 25.35
CA GLY A 969 19.14 -2.84 23.90
C GLY A 969 19.82 -1.71 23.12
N VAL A 970 20.24 -0.60 23.74
CA VAL A 970 20.97 0.48 23.04
C VAL A 970 22.34 0.03 22.53
N ASP A 971 22.64 0.26 21.26
CA ASP A 971 23.93 -0.02 20.64
C ASP A 971 24.87 1.17 20.85
N VAL A 972 25.78 1.02 21.82
CA VAL A 972 26.79 2.03 22.16
C VAL A 972 28.04 1.95 21.28
N GLU A 973 28.15 0.91 20.44
CA GLU A 973 29.30 0.66 19.56
C GLU A 973 28.99 0.93 18.08
N SER A 974 27.80 1.47 17.79
CA SER A 974 27.36 1.73 16.42
C SER A 974 28.24 2.76 15.71
N LYS A 975 28.88 2.34 14.61
CA LYS A 975 29.76 3.21 13.82
C LYS A 975 28.99 4.01 12.77
N ASP A 976 29.35 5.26 12.54
CA ASP A 976 28.85 6.02 11.38
C ASP A 976 29.45 5.48 10.07
N THR A 977 28.80 5.73 8.93
CA THR A 977 29.27 5.26 7.61
C THR A 977 30.32 6.15 6.96
N GLN A 978 30.47 7.39 7.41
CA GLN A 978 31.35 8.39 6.81
C GLN A 978 32.78 8.29 7.34
N TYR A 979 32.94 8.08 8.64
CA TYR A 979 34.23 8.05 9.33
C TYR A 979 34.43 6.77 10.14
N GLY A 980 33.41 5.94 10.33
CA GLY A 980 33.51 4.73 11.15
C GLY A 980 33.67 5.01 12.65
N GLN A 981 33.27 6.19 13.12
CA GLN A 981 33.42 6.61 14.51
C GLN A 981 32.28 6.05 15.37
N THR A 982 32.63 5.50 16.54
CA THR A 982 31.67 5.15 17.59
C THR A 982 31.22 6.41 18.37
N PRO A 983 30.10 6.35 19.11
CA PRO A 983 29.68 7.41 20.02
C PRO A 983 30.81 7.83 20.99
N LEU A 984 31.61 6.89 21.48
CA LEU A 984 32.76 7.17 22.34
C LEU A 984 33.88 7.93 21.59
N CYS A 985 34.20 7.53 20.35
CA CYS A 985 35.20 8.22 19.53
C CYS A 985 34.78 9.65 19.21
N VAL A 986 33.51 9.88 18.86
CA VAL A 986 33.02 11.23 18.55
C VAL A 986 32.96 12.11 19.82
N ALA A 987 32.53 11.58 20.97
CA ALA A 987 32.58 12.31 22.23
C ALA A 987 34.01 12.72 22.63
N ALA A 988 34.99 11.83 22.47
CA ALA A 988 36.40 12.14 22.70
C ALA A 988 36.94 13.15 21.70
N ARG A 989 36.58 13.04 20.41
CA ARG A 989 36.96 13.98 19.34
C ARG A 989 36.44 15.39 19.58
N PHE A 990 35.25 15.55 20.16
CA PHE A 990 34.67 16.86 20.49
C PHE A 990 34.98 17.33 21.92
N GLY A 991 35.54 16.47 22.78
CA GLY A 991 36.01 16.82 24.13
C GLY A 991 34.92 16.75 25.21
N HIS A 992 33.86 15.97 24.99
CA HIS A 992 32.72 15.86 25.90
C HIS A 992 33.00 14.89 27.05
N ARG A 993 33.80 15.37 28.02
CA ARG A 993 34.33 14.58 29.16
C ARG A 993 33.26 13.86 29.99
N GLU A 994 32.14 14.52 30.26
CA GLU A 994 31.06 13.91 31.06
C GLU A 994 30.35 12.78 30.31
N VAL A 995 30.11 12.96 29.00
CA VAL A 995 29.55 11.92 28.14
C VAL A 995 30.49 10.70 28.10
N VAL A 996 31.80 10.93 27.96
CA VAL A 996 32.80 9.85 28.02
C VAL A 996 32.73 9.13 29.36
N ARG A 997 32.66 9.87 30.49
CA ARG A 997 32.54 9.26 31.82
C ARG A 997 31.27 8.41 31.98
N LEU A 998 30.12 8.92 31.53
CA LEU A 998 28.85 8.18 31.56
C LEU A 998 28.93 6.89 30.72
N MET A 999 29.55 6.96 29.54
CA MET A 999 29.75 5.80 28.67
C MET A 999 30.70 4.78 29.28
N LEU A 1000 31.81 5.20 29.88
CA LEU A 1000 32.75 4.30 30.58
C LEU A 1000 32.09 3.63 31.80
N ALA A 1001 31.34 4.39 32.59
CA ALA A 1001 30.61 3.87 33.75
C ALA A 1001 29.54 2.82 33.38
N SER A 1002 29.09 2.78 32.12
CA SER A 1002 28.16 1.76 31.63
C SER A 1002 28.78 0.38 31.46
N ASN A 1003 30.12 0.27 31.38
CA ASN A 1003 30.86 -0.97 31.09
C ASN A 1003 30.44 -1.68 29.78
N ARG A 1004 29.79 -0.97 28.85
CA ARG A 1004 29.31 -1.52 27.56
C ARG A 1004 30.17 -1.10 26.37
N VAL A 1005 31.13 -0.20 26.57
CA VAL A 1005 31.93 0.41 25.50
C VAL A 1005 33.27 -0.28 25.28
N VAL A 1006 33.75 -0.28 24.03
CA VAL A 1006 35.03 -0.86 23.63
C VAL A 1006 36.07 0.25 23.39
N LEU A 1007 37.00 0.41 24.32
CA LEU A 1007 38.05 1.45 24.28
C LEU A 1007 38.96 1.36 23.04
N GLY A 1008 39.25 0.14 22.59
CA GLY A 1008 40.11 -0.14 21.44
C GLY A 1008 39.44 -0.01 20.08
N SER A 1009 38.18 0.44 20.01
CA SER A 1009 37.47 0.56 18.74
C SER A 1009 38.08 1.68 17.88
N GLN A 1010 38.54 1.32 16.68
CA GLN A 1010 39.17 2.24 15.74
C GLN A 1010 38.17 2.74 14.69
N ASP A 1011 38.30 4.02 14.33
CA ASP A 1011 37.61 4.60 13.19
C ASP A 1011 38.29 4.26 11.85
N LEU A 1012 37.76 4.73 10.71
CA LEU A 1012 38.31 4.45 9.38
C LEU A 1012 39.70 5.06 9.18
N GLN A 1013 40.13 5.99 10.03
CA GLN A 1013 41.47 6.57 10.05
C GLN A 1013 42.40 5.85 11.05
N GLY A 1014 41.95 4.74 11.64
CA GLY A 1014 42.70 3.98 12.65
C GLY A 1014 42.77 4.67 14.01
N GLN A 1015 42.00 5.74 14.24
CA GLN A 1015 42.01 6.50 15.49
C GLN A 1015 41.04 5.88 16.50
N THR A 1016 41.45 5.82 17.77
CA THR A 1016 40.59 5.43 18.91
C THR A 1016 40.17 6.67 19.68
N ALA A 1017 39.24 6.51 20.63
CA ALA A 1017 38.88 7.59 21.55
C ALA A 1017 40.12 8.15 22.29
N TRP A 1018 41.10 7.30 22.62
CA TRP A 1018 42.34 7.70 23.27
C TRP A 1018 43.26 8.50 22.34
N THR A 1019 43.39 8.09 21.07
CA THR A 1019 44.19 8.87 20.12
C THR A 1019 43.54 10.22 19.79
N TRP A 1020 42.20 10.31 19.77
CA TRP A 1020 41.48 11.58 19.69
C TRP A 1020 41.72 12.48 20.91
N ALA A 1021 41.81 11.91 22.12
CA ALA A 1021 42.19 12.65 23.33
C ALA A 1021 43.62 13.21 23.26
N ILE A 1022 44.57 12.46 22.70
CA ILE A 1022 45.95 12.92 22.43
C ILE A 1022 45.97 14.05 21.41
N ILE A 1023 45.27 13.90 20.29
CA ILE A 1023 45.20 14.92 19.23
C ILE A 1023 44.68 16.25 19.80
N ARG A 1024 43.77 16.19 20.77
CA ARG A 1024 43.22 17.36 21.47
C ARG A 1024 44.09 17.88 22.62
N GLN A 1025 45.12 17.15 23.03
CA GLN A 1025 45.92 17.43 24.23
C GLN A 1025 45.05 17.53 25.50
N ASP A 1026 44.06 16.63 25.62
CA ASP A 1026 43.14 16.59 26.76
C ASP A 1026 43.62 15.59 27.82
N ASP A 1027 44.50 16.04 28.73
CA ASP A 1027 45.12 15.19 29.77
C ASP A 1027 44.10 14.47 30.66
N ALA A 1028 43.02 15.15 31.04
CA ALA A 1028 41.96 14.55 31.86
C ALA A 1028 41.18 13.48 31.09
N MET A 1029 40.98 13.65 29.78
CA MET A 1029 40.37 12.63 28.93
C MET A 1029 41.30 11.43 28.74
N MET A 1030 42.60 11.67 28.59
CA MET A 1030 43.61 10.61 28.48
C MET A 1030 43.68 9.79 29.77
N GLU A 1031 43.62 10.43 30.94
CA GLU A 1031 43.55 9.75 32.23
C GLU A 1031 42.28 8.91 32.37
N MET A 1032 41.10 9.45 32.00
CA MET A 1032 39.84 8.71 32.03
C MET A 1032 39.84 7.49 31.10
N LEU A 1033 40.42 7.61 29.90
CA LEU A 1033 40.48 6.53 28.91
C LEU A 1033 41.62 5.54 29.16
N GLY A 1034 42.63 5.91 29.96
CA GLY A 1034 43.81 5.11 30.26
C GLY A 1034 43.75 4.32 31.57
N ASN A 1035 42.85 4.66 32.50
CA ASN A 1035 42.77 4.08 33.85
C ASN A 1035 41.76 2.93 34.03
N ILE A 1036 41.44 2.15 32.99
CA ILE A 1036 40.47 1.03 33.06
C ILE A 1036 41.08 -0.29 32.61
#